data_AF-A0A9D6K9S6-F1
#
_entry.id   AF-A0A9D6K9S6-F1
#
_cell.length_a   1.000
_cell.length_b   1.000
_cell.length_c   1.000
_cell.angle_alpha   90.00
_cell.angle_beta   90.00
_cell.angle_gamma   90.00
#
_symmetry.space_group_name_H-M   'P 1'
#
loop_
_entity.id
_entity.type
_entity.pdbx_description
1 polymer ?
#
loop_
_entity_poly.entity_id
_entity_poly.type
_entity_poly.pdbx_seq_one_letter_code
_entity_poly.pdbx_strand_id
1 'polypeptide(L)'
;MSSVLFFIGYDKYKVNESPAILFLVQILLDKGHDVDFVTSRDALIDKAGTGRYDSLCISMHSVSEIRETLKTAIQIKKIDPHIVTILGGQGSAGLSSELIHAQGIDCIVDGEGEIILPILLDYLIRAPESVNLSQSFNDKAELRVSDKEAKECGGDGIDLLFKDRLFYLSPINKDIVSALSEMTFERRIGYNGEEIIINVPLSGVIIKTTNGEIISLNTDENGFFKKNDDDYWKVTGNRLPLSPIKLAEYGHIYPTQEELIGLLKAYPWEIVLERGWDSIGIYSQKGYNWGICTFCGIKIPANRRYETSFIARVLKEAVESGIKGATFYDDLFIQEKKWVEELCNELIAAGINTKLSLSATIKVEAGRDKQMVGLLKDAGFTRLQIGVESFLPEKIRYFNKSARGYEDVYCRAAKDVILNCLELGIVPEISIILTRPDSDRAMVEITEELTEVINVLFRAYQDFKVLPVISFNDLLMAYPNAPLLSQKEYERQCAPLTAVEIIEGDKVFLGLKKMGFPQAYKLNNSNLALFITELANLTGLREELPTLVYRSLEHIDDILTAFGKCVERLNNNEKDAVNNKNEIEDRLAMIKKRLDLDVKSFLDKVKEEIGAIRQMEGTERQLFYLNKKREEVIRYSNNIRPDLRHMKTFKKLIEWLNNITNNK
;
A
#
# COMPACT_ATOMS: atom_id res chain seq x y z
N MET A 1 28.77 -4.26 8.94
CA MET A 1 28.36 -4.39 7.53
C MET A 1 27.85 -5.80 7.33
N SER A 2 26.56 -5.91 7.04
CA SER A 2 25.82 -7.18 6.91
C SER A 2 25.38 -7.33 5.46
N SER A 3 25.38 -8.56 4.94
CA SER A 3 24.79 -8.88 3.64
C SER A 3 23.31 -9.22 3.82
N VAL A 4 22.44 -8.41 3.21
CA VAL A 4 21.00 -8.39 3.47
C VAL A 4 20.24 -8.76 2.21
N LEU A 5 19.35 -9.74 2.33
CA LEU A 5 18.33 -10.00 1.32
C LEU A 5 17.05 -9.28 1.73
N PHE A 6 16.59 -8.31 0.93
CA PHE A 6 15.39 -7.53 1.22
C PHE A 6 14.25 -7.94 0.28
N PHE A 7 13.16 -8.46 0.86
CA PHE A 7 12.02 -9.00 0.11
C PHE A 7 10.73 -8.24 0.38
N ILE A 8 10.02 -7.93 -0.70
CA ILE A 8 8.63 -7.50 -0.70
C ILE A 8 7.88 -8.18 -1.84
N GLY A 9 6.76 -8.85 -1.57
CA GLY A 9 5.98 -9.55 -2.61
C GLY A 9 5.23 -8.60 -3.54
N TYR A 10 5.95 -7.94 -4.45
CA TYR A 10 5.45 -6.81 -5.25
C TYR A 10 5.07 -7.20 -6.69
N ASP A 11 5.70 -8.22 -7.28
CA ASP A 11 5.45 -8.63 -8.68
C ASP A 11 4.01 -9.10 -8.92
N LYS A 12 3.32 -9.55 -7.88
CA LYS A 12 1.91 -9.97 -7.94
C LYS A 12 0.97 -8.84 -8.38
N TYR A 13 1.35 -7.57 -8.16
CA TYR A 13 0.54 -6.42 -8.57
C TYR A 13 0.65 -6.14 -10.07
N LYS A 14 1.62 -6.73 -10.78
CA LYS A 14 1.85 -6.55 -12.22
C LYS A 14 1.93 -5.07 -12.64
N VAL A 15 2.44 -4.22 -11.75
CA VAL A 15 2.65 -2.79 -12.00
C VAL A 15 4.07 -2.55 -12.45
N ASN A 16 4.25 -1.62 -13.39
CA ASN A 16 5.55 -1.17 -13.84
C ASN A 16 5.95 0.13 -13.13
N GLU A 17 6.01 0.07 -11.80
CA GLU A 17 6.39 1.15 -10.90
C GLU A 17 7.24 0.58 -9.77
N SER A 18 8.24 1.32 -9.29
CA SER A 18 9.02 0.90 -8.13
C SER A 18 8.23 1.03 -6.83
N PRO A 19 8.43 0.14 -5.84
CA PRO A 19 7.79 0.30 -4.53
C PRO A 19 8.43 1.44 -3.73
N ALA A 20 7.62 2.24 -3.04
CA ALA A 20 8.11 3.38 -2.24
C ALA A 20 9.02 2.98 -1.05
N ILE A 21 9.04 1.70 -0.67
CA ILE A 21 9.94 1.16 0.35
C ILE A 21 11.42 1.25 -0.03
N LEU A 22 11.75 1.53 -1.30
CA LEU A 22 13.14 1.73 -1.74
C LEU A 22 13.87 2.85 -0.99
N PHE A 23 13.16 3.80 -0.37
CA PHE A 23 13.78 4.77 0.53
C PHE A 23 14.44 4.07 1.73
N LEU A 24 13.79 3.07 2.32
CA LEU A 24 14.38 2.28 3.41
C LEU A 24 15.58 1.47 2.90
N VAL A 25 15.49 0.89 1.71
CA VAL A 25 16.61 0.16 1.08
C VAL A 25 17.82 1.08 0.89
N GLN A 26 17.61 2.31 0.42
CA GLN A 26 18.68 3.29 0.28
C GLN A 26 19.29 3.69 1.64
N ILE A 27 18.50 3.81 2.70
CA ILE A 27 19.03 4.05 4.05
C ILE A 27 19.99 2.92 4.46
N LEU A 28 19.66 1.67 4.16
CA LEU A 28 20.54 0.53 4.45
C LEU A 28 21.84 0.60 3.63
N LEU A 29 21.75 0.97 2.34
CA LEU A 29 22.93 1.18 1.49
C LEU A 29 23.81 2.33 1.99
N ASP A 30 23.23 3.46 2.38
CA ASP A 30 23.94 4.62 2.95
C ASP A 30 24.65 4.29 4.27
N LYS A 31 24.15 3.29 5.01
CA LYS A 31 24.77 2.73 6.22
C LYS A 31 25.85 1.68 5.93
N GLY A 32 26.09 1.35 4.66
CA GLY A 32 27.13 0.44 4.23
C GLY A 32 26.76 -1.04 4.31
N HIS A 33 25.47 -1.38 4.40
CA HIS A 33 25.00 -2.76 4.22
C HIS A 33 25.02 -3.13 2.73
N ASP A 34 25.30 -4.40 2.44
CA ASP A 34 25.25 -4.97 1.10
C ASP A 34 23.85 -5.53 0.87
N VAL A 35 23.01 -4.86 0.08
CA VAL A 35 21.56 -5.15 0.01
C VAL A 35 21.14 -5.65 -1.38
N ASP A 36 20.64 -6.87 -1.44
CA ASP A 36 19.96 -7.40 -2.63
C ASP A 36 18.44 -7.26 -2.49
N PHE A 37 17.80 -6.54 -3.41
CA PHE A 37 16.35 -6.29 -3.39
C PHE A 37 15.57 -7.22 -4.33
N VAL A 38 14.65 -8.00 -3.76
CA VAL A 38 13.84 -9.00 -4.47
C VAL A 38 12.33 -8.77 -4.32
N THR A 39 11.61 -8.92 -5.42
CA THR A 39 10.15 -8.68 -5.50
C THR A 39 9.30 -9.91 -5.80
N SER A 40 9.93 -11.03 -6.19
CA SER A 40 9.29 -12.32 -6.42
C SER A 40 9.85 -13.39 -5.49
N ARG A 41 9.02 -14.38 -5.19
CA ARG A 41 9.37 -15.49 -4.32
C ARG A 41 10.42 -16.42 -4.94
N ASP A 42 10.37 -16.61 -6.25
CA ASP A 42 11.35 -17.44 -6.95
C ASP A 42 12.75 -16.83 -6.84
N ALA A 43 12.89 -15.52 -7.11
CA ALA A 43 14.16 -14.82 -6.94
C ALA A 43 14.65 -14.83 -5.48
N LEU A 44 13.73 -14.71 -4.51
CA LEU A 44 14.06 -14.84 -3.09
C LEU A 44 14.64 -16.23 -2.77
N ILE A 45 14.00 -17.31 -3.22
CA ILE A 45 14.44 -18.69 -2.97
C ILE A 45 15.82 -18.93 -3.59
N ASP A 46 16.01 -18.52 -4.85
CA ASP A 46 17.28 -18.69 -5.57
C ASP A 46 18.43 -17.95 -4.87
N LYS A 47 18.19 -16.70 -4.44
CA LYS A 47 19.18 -15.88 -3.73
C LYS A 47 19.48 -16.44 -2.34
N ALA A 48 18.47 -16.81 -1.57
CA ALA A 48 18.67 -17.40 -0.25
C ALA A 48 19.50 -18.70 -0.32
N GLY A 49 19.33 -19.50 -1.38
CA GLY A 49 20.10 -20.73 -1.63
C GLY A 49 21.60 -20.54 -1.85
N THR A 50 22.09 -19.30 -2.01
CA THR A 50 23.52 -19.02 -2.15
C THR A 50 24.29 -19.11 -0.83
N GLY A 51 23.60 -19.05 0.32
CA GLY A 51 24.22 -19.02 1.65
C GLY A 51 25.04 -17.76 1.96
N ARG A 52 24.98 -16.73 1.10
CA ARG A 52 25.75 -15.49 1.25
C ARG A 52 25.21 -14.55 2.33
N TYR A 53 23.90 -14.54 2.54
CA TYR A 53 23.23 -13.49 3.30
C TYR A 53 23.25 -13.77 4.80
N ASP A 54 23.45 -12.69 5.56
CA ASP A 54 23.38 -12.70 7.01
C ASP A 54 21.94 -12.66 7.51
N SER A 55 21.12 -11.87 6.82
CA SER A 55 19.73 -11.60 7.21
C SER A 55 18.80 -11.54 6.00
N LEU A 56 17.55 -11.93 6.20
CA LEU A 56 16.43 -11.74 5.29
C LEU A 56 15.43 -10.78 5.93
N CYS A 57 15.26 -9.60 5.33
CA CYS A 57 14.19 -8.66 5.69
C CYS A 57 12.94 -8.94 4.83
N ILE A 58 11.80 -9.18 5.46
CA ILE A 58 10.52 -9.42 4.81
C ILE A 58 9.58 -8.26 5.14
N SER A 59 9.22 -7.47 4.13
CA SER A 59 8.20 -6.42 4.26
C SER A 59 6.84 -6.95 3.83
N MET A 60 5.96 -7.18 4.79
CA MET A 60 4.58 -7.62 4.57
C MET A 60 3.66 -6.42 4.42
N HIS A 61 2.97 -6.32 3.27
CA HIS A 61 2.15 -5.15 2.95
C HIS A 61 0.76 -5.22 3.60
N SER A 62 0.13 -6.41 3.62
CA SER A 62 -1.24 -6.60 4.06
C SER A 62 -1.41 -7.83 4.95
N VAL A 63 -2.38 -7.79 5.87
CA VAL A 63 -2.78 -8.94 6.72
C VAL A 63 -3.21 -10.15 5.88
N SER A 64 -3.72 -9.92 4.66
CA SER A 64 -4.08 -11.00 3.73
C SER A 64 -2.88 -11.84 3.27
N GLU A 65 -1.65 -11.38 3.51
CA GLU A 65 -0.41 -12.04 3.07
C GLU A 65 0.21 -12.92 4.15
N ILE A 66 -0.36 -12.98 5.36
CA ILE A 66 0.22 -13.70 6.50
C ILE A 66 0.56 -15.15 6.15
N ARG A 67 -0.39 -15.90 5.56
CA ARG A 67 -0.18 -17.32 5.24
C ARG A 67 0.99 -17.53 4.29
N GLU A 68 1.03 -16.80 3.18
CA GLU A 68 2.11 -16.91 2.20
C GLU A 68 3.45 -16.40 2.75
N THR A 69 3.44 -15.40 3.61
CA THR A 69 4.64 -14.87 4.27
C THR A 69 5.25 -15.90 5.22
N LEU A 70 4.44 -16.51 6.09
CA LEU A 70 4.91 -17.54 7.03
C LEU A 70 5.43 -18.77 6.28
N LYS A 71 4.71 -19.20 5.24
CA LYS A 71 5.12 -20.27 4.33
C LYS A 71 6.47 -19.99 3.68
N THR A 72 6.64 -18.78 3.15
CA THR A 72 7.91 -18.35 2.55
C THR A 72 9.04 -18.39 3.57
N ALA A 73 8.82 -17.85 4.77
CA ALA A 73 9.82 -17.83 5.83
C ALA A 73 10.26 -19.24 6.26
N ILE A 74 9.33 -20.20 6.40
CA ILE A 74 9.66 -21.61 6.71
C ILE A 74 10.48 -22.25 5.58
N GLN A 75 10.14 -21.97 4.32
CA GLN A 75 10.91 -22.49 3.18
C GLN A 75 12.33 -21.96 3.15
N ILE A 76 12.52 -20.68 3.50
CA ILE A 76 13.86 -20.11 3.63
C ILE A 76 14.64 -20.81 4.74
N LYS A 77 14.04 -21.05 5.91
CA LYS A 77 14.69 -21.81 6.99
C LYS A 77 15.09 -23.24 6.61
N LYS A 78 14.32 -23.87 5.71
CA LYS A 78 14.67 -25.19 5.15
C LYS A 78 15.90 -25.14 4.24
N ILE A 79 16.07 -24.05 3.50
CA ILE A 79 17.23 -23.84 2.62
C ILE A 79 18.45 -23.46 3.46
N ASP A 80 18.23 -22.56 4.43
CA ASP A 80 19.27 -21.97 5.25
C ASP A 80 18.72 -21.68 6.66
N PRO A 81 18.99 -22.54 7.66
CA PRO A 81 18.49 -22.33 9.02
C PRO A 81 19.25 -21.23 9.78
N HIS A 82 20.45 -20.84 9.30
CA HIS A 82 21.34 -19.89 9.99
C HIS A 82 21.09 -18.42 9.63
N ILE A 83 20.38 -18.16 8.53
CA ILE A 83 19.97 -16.79 8.15
C ILE A 83 19.00 -16.20 9.17
N VAL A 84 19.20 -14.95 9.57
CA VAL A 84 18.27 -14.26 10.48
C VAL A 84 17.08 -13.72 9.69
N THR A 85 15.85 -14.13 10.01
CA THR A 85 14.63 -13.61 9.36
C THR A 85 14.00 -12.49 10.18
N ILE A 86 13.85 -11.31 9.55
CA ILE A 86 13.31 -10.10 10.15
C ILE A 86 12.03 -9.72 9.40
N LEU A 87 10.89 -9.74 10.09
CA LEU A 87 9.59 -9.37 9.53
C LEU A 87 9.23 -7.94 9.94
N GLY A 88 8.66 -7.17 9.01
CA GLY A 88 8.05 -5.87 9.28
C GLY A 88 7.01 -5.51 8.22
N GLY A 89 6.62 -4.23 8.21
CA GLY A 89 5.65 -3.69 7.26
C GLY A 89 4.23 -3.58 7.84
N GLN A 90 3.37 -2.86 7.15
CA GLN A 90 2.03 -2.51 7.63
C GLN A 90 1.15 -3.74 7.90
N GLY A 91 1.37 -4.84 7.17
CA GLY A 91 0.60 -6.07 7.34
C GLY A 91 0.83 -6.77 8.68
N SER A 92 1.99 -6.59 9.33
CA SER A 92 2.30 -7.21 10.62
C SER A 92 1.84 -6.39 11.83
N ALA A 93 1.49 -5.12 11.62
CA ALA A 93 1.13 -4.20 12.70
C ALA A 93 0.02 -4.79 13.57
N GLY A 94 0.15 -4.67 14.90
CA GLY A 94 -0.83 -5.17 15.86
C GLY A 94 -0.97 -6.72 15.94
N LEU A 95 -0.15 -7.47 15.20
CA LEU A 95 -0.10 -8.94 15.22
C LEU A 95 1.31 -9.48 15.59
N SER A 96 2.23 -8.58 15.93
CA SER A 96 3.64 -8.88 16.19
C SER A 96 3.84 -9.92 17.31
N SER A 97 3.07 -9.83 18.41
CA SER A 97 3.14 -10.76 19.54
C SER A 97 2.77 -12.20 19.20
N GLU A 98 1.90 -12.39 18.21
CA GLU A 98 1.47 -13.70 17.75
C GLU A 98 2.39 -14.21 16.64
N LEU A 99 2.74 -13.35 15.67
CA LEU A 99 3.55 -13.70 14.50
C LEU A 99 4.96 -14.13 14.88
N ILE A 100 5.54 -13.57 15.96
CA ILE A 100 6.88 -13.97 16.42
C ILE A 100 6.93 -15.46 16.78
N HIS A 101 5.81 -16.09 17.14
CA HIS A 101 5.78 -17.53 17.43
C HIS A 101 5.87 -18.41 16.19
N ALA A 102 5.83 -17.85 14.98
CA ALA A 102 5.96 -18.63 13.75
C ALA A 102 7.38 -19.20 13.59
N GLN A 103 7.50 -20.45 13.15
CA GLN A 103 8.79 -21.16 13.05
C GLN A 103 9.79 -20.47 12.12
N GLY A 104 9.33 -19.76 11.09
CA GLY A 104 10.19 -19.07 10.12
C GLY A 104 10.61 -17.66 10.51
N ILE A 105 10.18 -17.11 11.65
CA ILE A 105 10.37 -15.69 12.01
C ILE A 105 11.23 -15.58 13.27
N ASP A 106 12.36 -14.87 13.18
CA ASP A 106 13.31 -14.70 14.30
C ASP A 106 13.17 -13.34 14.99
N CYS A 107 12.87 -12.29 14.21
CA CYS A 107 12.74 -10.93 14.69
C CYS A 107 11.56 -10.23 14.00
N ILE A 108 10.87 -9.35 14.72
CA ILE A 108 9.85 -8.46 14.17
C ILE A 108 10.21 -7.02 14.51
N VAL A 109 10.14 -6.13 13.51
CA VAL A 109 10.19 -4.68 13.68
C VAL A 109 8.79 -4.12 13.53
N ASP A 110 8.25 -3.55 14.60
CA ASP A 110 6.91 -2.96 14.66
C ASP A 110 7.02 -1.43 14.60
N GLY A 111 6.49 -0.83 13.53
CA GLY A 111 6.60 0.60 13.24
C GLY A 111 7.56 0.93 12.10
N GLU A 112 8.20 2.10 12.17
CA GLU A 112 9.13 2.60 11.14
C GLU A 112 10.53 2.01 11.32
N GLY A 113 11.09 1.48 10.23
CA GLY A 113 12.36 0.75 10.21
C GLY A 113 13.59 1.63 10.02
N GLU A 114 13.41 2.90 9.66
CA GLU A 114 14.45 3.79 9.15
C GLU A 114 15.63 4.01 10.13
N ILE A 115 15.36 4.03 11.44
CA ILE A 115 16.40 4.13 12.49
C ILE A 115 16.79 2.74 13.01
N ILE A 116 15.79 1.92 13.35
CA ILE A 116 16.00 0.70 14.12
C ILE A 116 16.58 -0.44 13.27
N LEU A 117 16.16 -0.57 12.01
CA LEU A 117 16.59 -1.69 11.16
C LEU A 117 18.10 -1.66 10.86
N PRO A 118 18.73 -0.52 10.50
CA PRO A 118 20.19 -0.46 10.37
C PRO A 118 20.92 -0.90 11.65
N ILE A 119 20.47 -0.42 12.81
CA ILE A 119 21.06 -0.78 14.10
C ILE A 119 20.95 -2.29 14.33
N LEU A 120 19.75 -2.88 14.11
CA LEU A 120 19.56 -4.31 14.27
C LEU A 120 20.46 -5.12 13.33
N LEU A 121 20.61 -4.71 12.07
CA LEU A 121 21.44 -5.43 11.08
C LEU A 121 22.94 -5.40 11.41
N ASP A 122 23.41 -4.46 12.22
CA ASP A 122 24.79 -4.46 12.72
C ASP A 122 25.05 -5.52 13.81
N TYR A 123 24.00 -5.97 14.51
CA TYR A 123 24.13 -6.91 15.63
C TYR A 123 23.50 -8.29 15.37
N LEU A 124 22.42 -8.35 14.59
CA LEU A 124 21.69 -9.57 14.24
C LEU A 124 22.33 -10.25 13.03
N ILE A 125 23.55 -10.74 13.22
CA ILE A 125 24.32 -11.45 12.19
C ILE A 125 23.96 -12.94 12.12
N ARG A 126 24.29 -13.57 10.99
CA ARG A 126 24.15 -15.01 10.78
C ARG A 126 24.85 -15.80 11.87
N ALA A 127 24.16 -16.84 12.36
CA ALA A 127 24.75 -17.77 13.31
C ALA A 127 25.85 -18.62 12.65
N PRO A 128 26.95 -18.95 13.35
CA PRO A 128 27.96 -19.86 12.83
C PRO A 128 27.37 -21.24 12.49
N GLU A 129 27.85 -21.87 11.41
CA GLU A 129 27.42 -23.22 11.00
C GLU A 129 27.61 -24.29 12.09
N SER A 130 28.51 -24.04 13.05
CA SER A 130 28.73 -24.90 14.20
C SER A 130 27.53 -24.98 15.16
N VAL A 131 26.59 -24.03 15.08
CA VAL A 131 25.37 -24.04 15.89
C VAL A 131 24.34 -24.93 15.22
N ASN A 132 23.86 -25.96 15.93
CA ASN A 132 22.75 -26.77 15.43
C ASN A 132 21.43 -26.01 15.63
N LEU A 133 20.80 -25.63 14.51
CA LEU A 133 19.55 -24.86 14.49
C LEU A 133 18.36 -25.65 13.95
N SER A 134 18.50 -26.97 13.85
CA SER A 134 17.39 -27.87 13.52
C SER A 134 17.22 -28.95 14.59
N GLN A 135 15.96 -29.19 14.95
CA GLN A 135 15.57 -30.21 15.91
C GLN A 135 14.54 -31.12 15.24
N SER A 136 14.81 -32.42 15.22
CA SER A 136 13.82 -33.39 14.75
C SER A 136 12.73 -33.59 15.78
N PHE A 137 11.50 -33.69 15.31
CA PHE A 137 10.40 -34.22 16.09
C PHE A 137 10.55 -35.73 16.28
N ASN A 138 9.88 -36.28 17.29
CA ASN A 138 9.86 -37.70 17.59
C ASN A 138 9.23 -38.48 16.43
N ASP A 139 9.98 -39.44 15.88
CA ASP A 139 9.55 -40.27 14.74
C ASP A 139 8.28 -41.08 15.04
N LYS A 140 8.05 -41.42 16.31
CA LYS A 140 6.87 -42.18 16.76
C LYS A 140 5.67 -41.28 17.06
N ALA A 141 5.82 -39.96 16.97
CA ALA A 141 4.72 -39.06 17.27
C ALA A 141 3.60 -39.19 16.24
N GLU A 142 2.38 -39.37 16.73
CA GLU A 142 1.17 -39.42 15.90
C GLU A 142 0.72 -37.98 15.58
N LEU A 143 0.41 -37.68 14.32
CA LEU A 143 -0.10 -36.36 13.95
C LEU A 143 -1.50 -36.17 14.54
N ARG A 144 -1.66 -35.13 15.36
CA ARG A 144 -2.93 -34.75 15.99
C ARG A 144 -3.37 -33.39 15.45
N VAL A 145 -3.61 -33.36 14.15
CA VAL A 145 -4.19 -32.22 13.43
C VAL A 145 -5.39 -32.75 12.67
N SER A 146 -6.58 -32.23 12.97
CA SER A 146 -7.79 -32.66 12.26
C SER A 146 -7.83 -32.13 10.82
N ASP A 147 -8.52 -32.83 9.92
CA ASP A 147 -8.74 -32.36 8.55
C ASP A 147 -9.38 -30.97 8.50
N LYS A 148 -10.23 -30.65 9.49
CA LYS A 148 -10.84 -29.33 9.64
C LYS A 148 -9.79 -28.27 9.93
N GLU A 149 -8.91 -28.51 10.90
CA GLU A 149 -7.84 -27.58 11.25
C GLU A 149 -6.86 -27.37 10.11
N ALA A 150 -6.54 -28.44 9.36
CA ALA A 150 -5.68 -28.35 8.20
C ALA A 150 -6.30 -27.49 7.09
N LYS A 151 -7.60 -27.67 6.81
CA LYS A 151 -8.33 -26.83 5.85
C LYS A 151 -8.44 -25.37 6.31
N GLU A 152 -8.69 -25.14 7.60
CA GLU A 152 -8.78 -23.78 8.17
C GLU A 152 -7.48 -22.99 8.06
N CYS A 153 -6.31 -23.64 8.11
CA CYS A 153 -5.00 -22.99 8.09
C CYS A 153 -4.39 -22.86 6.68
N GLY A 154 -4.98 -23.49 5.67
CA GLY A 154 -4.38 -23.68 4.35
C GLY A 154 -3.55 -24.97 4.31
N GLY A 155 -3.97 -25.94 3.49
CA GLY A 155 -3.45 -27.31 3.53
C GLY A 155 -1.95 -27.43 3.20
N ASP A 156 -1.46 -26.57 2.32
CA ASP A 156 -0.07 -26.46 1.93
C ASP A 156 0.86 -25.92 3.04
N GLY A 157 0.33 -25.13 3.98
CA GLY A 157 1.06 -24.68 5.16
C GLY A 157 1.29 -25.80 6.19
N ILE A 158 0.38 -26.78 6.26
CA ILE A 158 0.48 -27.94 7.15
C ILE A 158 1.59 -28.88 6.68
N ASP A 159 1.63 -29.18 5.38
CA ASP A 159 2.67 -30.05 4.83
C ASP A 159 4.07 -29.50 5.12
N LEU A 160 4.27 -28.19 5.02
CA LEU A 160 5.58 -27.57 5.30
C LEU A 160 6.02 -27.69 6.76
N LEU A 161 5.10 -27.74 7.72
CA LEU A 161 5.43 -27.88 9.13
C LEU A 161 5.67 -29.33 9.56
N PHE A 162 4.96 -30.29 8.96
CA PHE A 162 4.95 -31.67 9.45
C PHE A 162 5.65 -32.68 8.54
N LYS A 163 5.77 -32.42 7.23
CA LYS A 163 6.28 -33.40 6.25
C LYS A 163 7.71 -33.84 6.54
N ASP A 164 8.58 -32.90 6.84
CA ASP A 164 10.00 -33.20 7.11
C ASP A 164 10.25 -33.55 8.59
N ARG A 165 9.23 -33.45 9.46
CA ARG A 165 9.34 -33.62 10.91
C ARG A 165 10.52 -32.86 11.55
N LEU A 166 10.75 -31.63 11.09
CA LEU A 166 11.82 -30.76 11.57
C LEU A 166 11.28 -29.47 12.19
N PHE A 167 12.01 -29.00 13.20
CA PHE A 167 11.82 -27.71 13.82
C PHE A 167 13.06 -26.84 13.66
N TYR A 168 12.88 -25.60 13.20
CA TYR A 168 13.97 -24.62 13.07
C TYR A 168 14.01 -23.70 14.28
N LEU A 169 15.17 -23.64 14.94
CA LEU A 169 15.44 -22.72 16.03
C LEU A 169 15.84 -21.36 15.48
N SER A 170 15.59 -20.29 16.24
CA SER A 170 16.12 -18.97 15.88
C SER A 170 17.66 -18.99 15.97
N PRO A 171 18.39 -18.35 15.03
CA PRO A 171 19.83 -18.19 15.09
C PRO A 171 20.30 -17.14 16.13
N ILE A 172 19.40 -16.37 16.74
CA ILE A 172 19.76 -15.21 17.57
C ILE A 172 20.11 -15.64 19.00
N ASN A 173 21.35 -15.39 19.43
CA ASN A 173 21.78 -15.66 20.81
C ASN A 173 21.16 -14.65 21.80
N LYS A 174 20.73 -15.15 22.97
CA LYS A 174 20.25 -14.35 24.10
C LYS A 174 21.23 -13.24 24.53
N ASP A 175 22.54 -13.46 24.47
CA ASP A 175 23.53 -12.44 24.84
C ASP A 175 23.45 -11.21 23.92
N ILE A 176 23.19 -11.42 22.63
CA ILE A 176 22.97 -10.33 21.66
C ILE A 176 21.71 -9.56 22.04
N VAL A 177 20.65 -10.26 22.42
CA VAL A 177 19.39 -9.62 22.84
C VAL A 177 19.57 -8.81 24.12
N SER A 178 20.32 -9.32 25.10
CA SER A 178 20.67 -8.57 26.31
C SER A 178 21.51 -7.33 26.02
N ALA A 179 22.39 -7.38 25.02
CA ALA A 179 23.10 -6.18 24.57
C ALA A 179 22.14 -5.17 23.91
N LEU A 180 21.28 -5.65 23.01
CA LEU A 180 20.28 -4.81 22.32
C LEU A 180 19.28 -4.16 23.27
N SER A 181 18.89 -4.83 24.38
CA SER A 181 17.95 -4.26 25.35
C SER A 181 18.51 -3.08 26.14
N GLU A 182 19.84 -2.97 26.24
CA GLU A 182 20.52 -1.86 26.92
C GLU A 182 20.95 -0.75 25.96
N MET A 183 20.81 -0.98 24.65
CA MET A 183 21.21 -0.01 23.64
C MET A 183 20.25 1.18 23.56
N THR A 184 20.87 2.32 23.29
CA THR A 184 20.17 3.57 23.02
C THR A 184 20.77 4.22 21.79
N PHE A 185 19.99 5.05 21.10
CA PHE A 185 20.52 5.99 20.12
C PHE A 185 20.35 7.42 20.64
N GLU A 186 21.29 8.28 20.27
CA GLU A 186 21.22 9.70 20.61
C GLU A 186 20.20 10.41 19.72
N ARG A 187 19.34 11.21 20.35
CA ARG A 187 18.39 12.11 19.68
C ARG A 187 18.63 13.53 20.17
N ARG A 188 18.70 14.46 19.22
CA ARG A 188 18.89 15.89 19.46
C ARG A 188 17.55 16.61 19.34
N ILE A 189 17.19 17.39 20.35
CA ILE A 189 15.91 18.08 20.45
C ILE A 189 16.17 19.58 20.62
N GLY A 190 15.57 20.40 19.77
CA GLY A 190 15.48 21.85 20.02
C GLY A 190 14.36 22.17 21.00
N TYR A 191 14.68 22.73 22.17
CA TYR A 191 13.69 23.12 23.17
C TYR A 191 14.06 24.47 23.81
N ASN A 192 13.15 25.45 23.75
CA ASN A 192 13.37 26.82 24.26
C ASN A 192 14.66 27.51 23.78
N GLY A 193 15.12 27.18 22.56
CA GLY A 193 16.34 27.75 21.98
C GLY A 193 17.64 27.04 22.40
N GLU A 194 17.54 25.95 23.17
CA GLU A 194 18.67 25.09 23.54
C GLU A 194 18.57 23.73 22.82
N GLU A 195 19.73 23.13 22.51
CA GLU A 195 19.82 21.75 22.02
C GLU A 195 19.96 20.81 23.22
N ILE A 196 19.04 19.85 23.33
CA ILE A 196 19.04 18.82 24.36
C ILE A 196 19.34 17.48 23.69
N ILE A 197 20.31 16.75 24.22
CA ILE A 197 20.62 15.39 23.78
C ILE A 197 19.95 14.41 24.74
N ILE A 198 19.21 13.47 24.19
CA ILE A 198 18.59 12.38 24.93
C ILE A 198 19.02 11.03 24.36
N ASN A 199 19.05 10.01 25.20
CA ASN A 199 19.32 8.63 24.83
C ASN A 199 18.02 7.85 24.75
N VAL A 200 17.57 7.55 23.54
CA VAL A 200 16.31 6.83 23.26
C VAL A 200 16.60 5.33 23.22
N PRO A 201 15.93 4.50 24.04
CA PRO A 201 16.12 3.05 23.99
C PRO A 201 15.58 2.47 22.68
N LEU A 202 16.21 1.37 22.25
CA LEU A 202 15.66 0.56 21.17
C LEU A 202 14.31 -0.01 21.61
N SER A 203 13.26 0.24 20.84
CA SER A 203 11.90 -0.22 21.13
C SER A 203 11.17 -0.63 19.85
N GLY A 204 10.01 -1.27 19.98
CA GLY A 204 9.26 -1.75 18.81
C GLY A 204 9.93 -2.94 18.11
N VAL A 205 10.67 -3.76 18.86
CA VAL A 205 11.35 -4.95 18.34
C VAL A 205 10.97 -6.16 19.19
N ILE A 206 10.61 -7.27 18.55
CA ILE A 206 10.35 -8.54 19.23
C ILE A 206 11.28 -9.59 18.65
N ILE A 207 12.06 -10.24 19.53
CA ILE A 207 13.12 -11.17 19.13
C ILE A 207 12.85 -12.54 19.76
N LYS A 208 12.96 -13.58 18.95
CA LYS A 208 13.03 -14.97 19.39
C LYS A 208 14.49 -15.39 19.45
N THR A 209 14.89 -15.99 20.56
CA THR A 209 16.27 -16.46 20.77
C THR A 209 16.44 -17.95 20.41
N THR A 210 17.69 -18.42 20.38
CA THR A 210 18.08 -19.81 20.12
C THR A 210 17.41 -20.84 21.03
N ASN A 211 17.05 -20.50 22.27
CA ASN A 211 16.34 -21.40 23.18
C ASN A 211 14.81 -21.26 23.11
N GLY A 212 14.29 -20.42 22.20
CA GLY A 212 12.86 -20.17 22.02
C GLY A 212 12.28 -19.11 22.95
N GLU A 213 13.07 -18.47 23.82
CA GLU A 213 12.62 -17.31 24.59
C GLU A 213 12.28 -16.15 23.65
N ILE A 214 11.17 -15.47 23.93
CA ILE A 214 10.73 -14.28 23.20
C ILE A 214 10.92 -13.07 24.10
N ILE A 215 11.64 -12.07 23.58
CA ILE A 215 11.99 -10.85 24.28
C ILE A 215 11.48 -9.67 23.46
N SER A 216 10.66 -8.83 24.10
CA SER A 216 10.18 -7.58 23.50
C SER A 216 10.97 -6.41 24.03
N LEU A 217 11.59 -5.65 23.13
CA LEU A 217 12.26 -4.40 23.44
C LEU A 217 11.21 -3.29 23.45
N ASN A 218 10.91 -2.78 24.65
CA ASN A 218 9.91 -1.74 24.89
C ASN A 218 10.53 -0.63 25.75
N THR A 219 10.04 0.59 25.58
CA THR A 219 10.46 1.72 26.41
C THR A 219 9.82 1.65 27.79
N ASP A 220 10.63 1.53 28.85
CA ASP A 220 10.19 1.83 30.22
C ASP A 220 10.17 3.34 30.42
N GLU A 221 8.98 3.96 30.40
CA GLU A 221 8.82 5.42 30.47
C GLU A 221 9.45 6.03 31.74
N ASN A 222 9.31 5.35 32.89
CA ASN A 222 9.83 5.85 34.16
C ASN A 222 11.36 5.78 34.20
N GLY A 223 11.92 4.64 33.78
CA GLY A 223 13.37 4.45 33.65
C GLY A 223 13.98 5.40 32.61
N PHE A 224 13.31 5.60 31.48
CA PHE A 224 13.72 6.48 30.39
C PHE A 224 13.84 7.94 30.85
N PHE A 225 12.84 8.46 31.56
CA PHE A 225 12.92 9.83 32.11
C PHE A 225 14.06 9.97 33.11
N LYS A 226 14.13 9.07 34.09
CA LYS A 226 15.13 9.13 35.15
C LYS A 226 16.56 9.07 34.59
N LYS A 227 16.82 8.15 33.65
CA LYS A 227 18.14 7.99 33.03
C LYS A 227 18.57 9.26 32.29
N ASN A 228 17.67 9.84 31.49
CA ASN A 228 17.95 11.07 30.75
C ASN A 228 18.11 12.30 31.66
N ASP A 229 17.35 12.40 32.75
CA ASP A 229 17.52 13.48 33.74
C ASP A 229 18.86 13.36 34.48
N ASP A 230 19.25 12.15 34.88
CA ASP A 230 20.54 11.90 35.52
C ASP A 230 21.71 12.16 34.56
N ASP A 231 21.60 11.77 33.29
CA ASP A 231 22.64 12.02 32.28
C ASP A 231 22.75 13.52 31.95
N TYR A 232 21.63 14.22 31.81
CA TYR A 232 21.60 15.67 31.62
C TYR A 232 22.22 16.42 32.82
N TRP A 233 21.93 15.98 34.04
CA TRP A 233 22.52 16.53 35.26
C TRP A 233 24.05 16.35 35.31
N LYS A 234 24.57 15.18 34.93
CA LYS A 234 26.02 14.92 34.90
C LYS A 234 26.76 15.88 33.96
N VAL A 235 26.13 16.25 32.84
CA VAL A 235 26.74 17.11 31.82
C VAL A 235 26.58 18.59 32.16
N THR A 236 25.40 19.00 32.62
CA THR A 236 25.05 20.43 32.75
C THR A 236 25.02 20.97 34.18
N GLY A 237 24.97 20.09 35.19
CA GLY A 237 24.73 20.46 36.58
C GLY A 237 23.30 20.92 36.88
N ASN A 238 22.39 20.82 35.90
CA ASN A 238 20.98 21.20 36.02
C ASN A 238 20.06 20.00 35.73
N ARG A 239 18.81 20.06 36.20
CA ARG A 239 17.80 19.04 35.86
C ARG A 239 17.31 19.24 34.44
N LEU A 240 16.88 18.14 33.81
CA LEU A 240 16.37 18.15 32.44
C LEU A 240 15.20 19.13 32.34
N PRO A 241 15.23 20.10 31.41
CA PRO A 241 14.18 21.11 31.28
C PRO A 241 12.90 20.59 30.60
N LEU A 242 12.83 19.29 30.31
CA LEU A 242 11.67 18.60 29.77
C LEU A 242 10.91 17.91 30.90
N SER A 243 9.58 18.02 30.93
CA SER A 243 8.75 17.19 31.81
C SER A 243 8.72 15.73 31.31
N PRO A 244 8.37 14.75 32.16
CA PRO A 244 8.23 13.36 31.72
C PRO A 244 7.29 13.19 30.52
N ILE A 245 6.16 13.91 30.53
CA ILE A 245 5.19 13.91 29.44
C ILE A 245 5.82 14.46 28.15
N LYS A 246 6.57 15.56 28.24
CA LYS A 246 7.19 16.16 27.07
C LYS A 246 8.32 15.30 26.52
N LEU A 247 9.10 14.67 27.38
CA LEU A 247 10.17 13.76 26.98
C LEU A 247 9.61 12.49 26.29
N ALA A 248 8.46 11.97 26.76
CA ALA A 248 7.82 10.80 26.18
C ALA A 248 7.45 10.99 24.68
N GLU A 249 7.18 12.23 24.24
CA GLU A 249 6.99 12.56 22.82
C GLU A 249 8.22 12.23 21.95
N TYR A 250 9.41 12.09 22.54
CA TYR A 250 10.66 11.78 21.85
C TYR A 250 11.19 10.38 22.16
N GLY A 251 10.50 9.60 23.00
CA GLY A 251 10.93 8.26 23.46
C GLY A 251 10.59 7.11 22.51
N HIS A 252 10.37 7.40 21.22
CA HIS A 252 9.91 6.44 20.21
C HIS A 252 10.88 6.32 19.02
N ILE A 253 10.77 5.21 18.28
CA ILE A 253 11.62 4.90 17.11
C ILE A 253 11.30 5.69 15.84
N TYR A 254 10.13 6.34 15.75
CA TYR A 254 9.83 7.18 14.58
C TYR A 254 10.86 8.31 14.50
N PRO A 255 11.53 8.53 13.34
CA PRO A 255 12.45 9.64 13.16
C PRO A 255 11.76 10.98 13.45
N THR A 256 12.46 11.95 14.02
CA THR A 256 12.00 13.36 14.04
C THR A 256 12.08 13.97 12.65
N GLN A 257 11.62 15.22 12.51
CA GLN A 257 11.78 15.98 11.26
C GLN A 257 13.27 16.10 10.86
N GLU A 258 14.13 16.48 11.80
CA GLU A 258 15.56 16.68 11.58
C GLU A 258 16.28 15.36 11.27
N GLU A 259 15.93 14.29 11.99
CA GLU A 259 16.46 12.96 11.72
C GLU A 259 16.05 12.47 10.33
N LEU A 260 14.78 12.65 9.94
CA LEU A 260 14.28 12.24 8.62
C LEU A 260 15.04 12.93 7.48
N ILE A 261 15.30 14.24 7.59
CA ILE A 261 16.10 14.99 6.62
C ILE A 261 17.52 14.42 6.52
N GLY A 262 18.12 14.01 7.64
CA GLY A 262 19.49 13.49 7.67
C GLY A 262 19.64 12.03 7.21
N LEU A 263 18.55 11.26 7.21
CA LEU A 263 18.57 9.81 6.97
C LEU A 263 18.83 9.43 5.51
N LEU A 264 18.29 10.19 4.56
CA LEU A 264 18.29 9.81 3.14
C LEU A 264 19.02 10.84 2.29
N LYS A 265 20.07 10.42 1.58
CA LYS A 265 20.89 11.33 0.75
C LYS A 265 20.81 11.04 -0.75
N ALA A 266 20.26 9.90 -1.15
CA ALA A 266 20.14 9.49 -2.54
C ALA A 266 18.84 8.68 -2.76
N TYR A 267 18.69 8.13 -3.96
CA TYR A 267 17.67 7.13 -4.31
C TYR A 267 18.38 5.95 -5.00
N PRO A 268 17.91 4.69 -4.85
CA PRO A 268 18.67 3.53 -5.31
C PRO A 268 18.45 3.28 -6.81
N TRP A 269 19.00 4.16 -7.65
CA TRP A 269 18.80 4.15 -9.11
C TRP A 269 19.28 2.87 -9.78
N GLU A 270 20.35 2.25 -9.29
CA GLU A 270 20.85 0.98 -9.84
C GLU A 270 19.77 -0.10 -9.79
N ILE A 271 19.11 -0.27 -8.64
CA ILE A 271 18.00 -1.22 -8.47
C ILE A 271 16.85 -0.90 -9.43
N VAL A 272 16.54 0.39 -9.60
CA VAL A 272 15.43 0.84 -10.46
C VAL A 272 15.71 0.54 -11.93
N LEU A 273 16.92 0.82 -12.38
CA LEU A 273 17.35 0.63 -13.76
C LEU A 273 17.49 -0.85 -14.10
N GLU A 274 18.05 -1.67 -13.20
CA GLU A 274 18.14 -3.13 -13.39
C GLU A 274 16.77 -3.79 -13.51
N ARG A 275 15.78 -3.31 -12.76
CA ARG A 275 14.40 -3.79 -12.80
C ARG A 275 13.61 -3.28 -14.01
N GLY A 276 14.09 -2.24 -14.67
CA GLY A 276 13.44 -1.64 -15.84
C GLY A 276 12.10 -0.98 -15.52
N TRP A 277 11.96 -0.37 -14.33
CA TRP A 277 10.72 0.32 -13.98
C TRP A 277 10.53 1.62 -14.78
N ASP A 278 9.29 1.86 -15.23
CA ASP A 278 8.93 3.07 -16.00
C ASP A 278 8.45 4.24 -15.11
N SER A 279 8.13 3.95 -13.85
CA SER A 279 7.63 4.90 -12.84
C SER A 279 8.29 4.59 -11.50
N ILE A 280 8.33 5.57 -10.59
CA ILE A 280 8.85 5.36 -9.23
C ILE A 280 7.82 5.67 -8.14
N GLY A 281 7.80 4.87 -7.08
CA GLY A 281 7.11 5.19 -5.84
C GLY A 281 8.03 5.94 -4.89
N ILE A 282 7.52 7.00 -4.25
CA ILE A 282 8.25 7.79 -3.25
C ILE A 282 7.37 8.12 -2.03
N TYR A 283 8.00 8.20 -0.85
CA TYR A 283 7.43 8.83 0.33
C TYR A 283 8.09 10.20 0.51
N SER A 284 7.36 11.29 0.28
CA SER A 284 7.87 12.63 0.53
C SER A 284 7.65 13.11 1.97
N GLN A 285 6.66 12.51 2.64
CA GLN A 285 6.34 12.79 4.04
C GLN A 285 5.73 11.55 4.73
N LYS A 286 5.67 11.60 6.07
CA LYS A 286 5.26 10.49 6.93
C LYS A 286 4.15 10.90 7.88
N GLY A 287 3.26 9.95 8.16
CA GLY A 287 2.18 10.08 9.13
C GLY A 287 0.99 10.87 8.62
N TYR A 288 0.04 11.12 9.52
CA TYR A 288 -1.28 11.63 9.17
C TYR A 288 -1.79 12.63 10.21
N ASN A 289 -2.07 13.87 9.81
CA ASN A 289 -2.46 14.95 10.75
C ASN A 289 -3.97 15.21 10.86
N TRP A 290 -4.82 14.34 10.30
CA TRP A 290 -6.29 14.45 10.38
C TRP A 290 -6.90 13.41 11.33
N GLY A 291 -8.17 13.61 11.70
CA GLY A 291 -8.89 12.71 12.60
C GLY A 291 -8.92 11.25 12.14
N ILE A 292 -9.11 10.34 13.09
CA ILE A 292 -9.02 8.89 12.86
C ILE A 292 -10.30 8.38 12.18
N CYS A 293 -10.19 7.98 10.92
CA CYS A 293 -11.26 7.27 10.21
C CYS A 293 -11.48 5.90 10.87
N THR A 294 -12.72 5.44 10.98
CA THR A 294 -13.03 4.22 11.74
C THR A 294 -12.42 2.96 11.12
N PHE A 295 -12.12 2.98 9.82
CA PHE A 295 -11.53 1.87 9.06
C PHE A 295 -10.01 1.98 8.84
N CYS A 296 -9.37 3.07 9.25
CA CYS A 296 -7.94 3.32 8.99
C CYS A 296 -7.05 2.85 10.15
N GLY A 297 -5.93 2.22 9.83
CA GLY A 297 -4.94 1.71 10.78
C GLY A 297 -3.77 2.64 11.12
N ILE A 298 -3.65 3.77 10.41
CA ILE A 298 -2.48 4.65 10.52
C ILE A 298 -2.48 5.35 11.88
N LYS A 299 -1.40 5.11 12.65
CA LYS A 299 -1.14 5.72 13.98
C LYS A 299 0.29 6.25 14.08
N ILE A 300 0.74 6.91 13.01
CA ILE A 300 2.12 7.37 12.86
C ILE A 300 2.17 8.90 13.05
N PRO A 301 3.18 9.45 13.75
CA PRO A 301 3.34 10.90 13.91
C PRO A 301 3.46 11.62 12.57
N ALA A 302 2.65 12.67 12.40
CA ALA A 302 2.53 13.46 11.19
C ALA A 302 3.55 14.60 11.10
N ASN A 303 3.48 15.39 10.02
CA ASN A 303 4.32 16.58 9.78
C ASN A 303 5.83 16.30 9.76
N ARG A 304 6.21 15.08 9.36
CA ARG A 304 7.61 14.71 9.12
C ARG A 304 7.82 14.55 7.62
N ARG A 305 8.77 15.28 7.06
CA ARG A 305 8.96 15.40 5.61
C ARG A 305 10.42 15.52 5.23
N TYR A 306 10.74 15.04 4.04
CA TYR A 306 12.02 15.34 3.43
C TYR A 306 12.06 16.79 2.92
N GLU A 307 13.26 17.32 2.74
CA GLU A 307 13.46 18.63 2.11
C GLU A 307 12.87 18.63 0.69
N THR A 308 12.21 19.72 0.31
CA THR A 308 11.66 19.92 -1.04
C THR A 308 12.76 19.75 -2.11
N SER A 309 13.94 20.31 -1.84
CA SER A 309 15.12 20.23 -2.71
C SER A 309 15.63 18.80 -2.89
N PHE A 310 15.51 17.94 -1.86
CA PHE A 310 15.83 16.53 -1.95
C PHE A 310 14.86 15.83 -2.92
N ILE A 311 13.56 16.02 -2.74
CA ILE A 311 12.52 15.42 -3.59
C ILE A 311 12.65 15.90 -5.04
N ALA A 312 12.84 17.21 -5.25
CA ALA A 312 13.05 17.79 -6.58
C ALA A 312 14.29 17.20 -7.27
N ARG A 313 15.38 16.98 -6.53
CA ARG A 313 16.58 16.32 -7.05
C ARG A 313 16.31 14.87 -7.46
N VAL A 314 15.65 14.06 -6.62
CA VAL A 314 15.29 12.67 -6.98
C VAL A 314 14.42 12.65 -8.24
N LEU A 315 13.41 13.52 -8.35
CA LEU A 315 12.56 13.58 -9.54
C LEU A 315 13.32 14.07 -10.78
N LYS A 316 14.31 14.95 -10.63
CA LYS A 316 15.21 15.33 -11.72
C LYS A 316 16.07 14.15 -12.20
N GLU A 317 16.66 13.39 -11.27
CA GLU A 317 17.42 12.17 -11.58
C GLU A 317 16.53 11.12 -12.26
N ALA A 318 15.24 11.03 -11.89
CA ALA A 318 14.26 10.18 -12.53
C ALA A 318 14.11 10.52 -14.03
N VAL A 319 13.95 11.82 -14.34
CA VAL A 319 13.88 12.31 -15.72
C VAL A 319 15.15 11.94 -16.50
N GLU A 320 16.32 12.14 -15.89
CA GLU A 320 17.62 11.83 -16.51
C GLU A 320 17.79 10.32 -16.75
N SER A 321 17.17 9.50 -15.91
CA SER A 321 17.15 8.03 -15.99
C SER A 321 16.08 7.47 -16.95
N GLY A 322 15.29 8.34 -17.61
CA GLY A 322 14.25 7.93 -18.56
C GLY A 322 12.93 7.49 -17.93
N ILE A 323 12.73 7.75 -16.63
CA ILE A 323 11.47 7.51 -15.93
C ILE A 323 10.38 8.44 -16.47
N LYS A 324 9.14 7.93 -16.52
CA LYS A 324 7.99 8.63 -17.13
C LYS A 324 7.03 9.21 -16.09
N GLY A 325 7.08 8.74 -14.85
CA GLY A 325 6.18 9.19 -13.79
C GLY A 325 6.70 8.89 -12.39
N ALA A 326 6.02 9.48 -11.41
CA ALA A 326 6.24 9.18 -10.01
C ALA A 326 4.93 9.26 -9.23
N THR A 327 4.77 8.36 -8.26
CA THR A 327 3.63 8.32 -7.35
C THR A 327 4.11 8.61 -5.93
N PHE A 328 3.51 9.62 -5.30
CA PHE A 328 3.69 9.94 -3.90
C PHE A 328 2.76 9.04 -3.07
N TYR A 329 3.36 8.08 -2.35
CA TYR A 329 2.68 7.09 -1.51
C TYR A 329 2.38 7.60 -0.09
N ASP A 330 2.55 8.90 0.14
CA ASP A 330 2.28 9.54 1.42
C ASP A 330 0.87 9.20 1.92
N ASP A 331 0.75 8.94 3.23
CA ASP A 331 -0.55 8.69 3.89
C ASP A 331 -1.55 9.85 3.63
N LEU A 332 -1.00 11.06 3.54
CA LEU A 332 -1.66 12.26 3.05
C LEU A 332 -0.61 13.19 2.44
N PHE A 333 -0.79 13.57 1.18
CA PHE A 333 0.16 14.45 0.49
C PHE A 333 0.03 15.92 0.89
N ILE A 334 -1.19 16.41 1.13
CA ILE A 334 -1.43 17.79 1.55
C ILE A 334 -1.65 17.83 3.07
N GLN A 335 -0.57 17.67 3.83
CA GLN A 335 -0.59 17.85 5.29
C GLN A 335 -0.38 19.31 5.68
N GLU A 336 0.55 20.00 5.02
CA GLU A 336 0.91 21.39 5.32
C GLU A 336 1.08 22.16 4.01
N LYS A 337 0.23 23.18 3.81
CA LYS A 337 0.07 23.83 2.51
C LYS A 337 1.34 24.56 2.03
N LYS A 338 2.08 25.23 2.92
CA LYS A 338 3.24 26.03 2.49
C LYS A 338 4.35 25.13 1.97
N TRP A 339 4.59 24.00 2.64
CA TRP A 339 5.55 23.02 2.16
C TRP A 339 5.17 22.43 0.80
N VAL A 340 3.88 22.13 0.57
CA VAL A 340 3.41 21.67 -0.75
C VAL A 340 3.58 22.77 -1.81
N GLU A 341 3.31 24.03 -1.47
CA GLU A 341 3.57 25.17 -2.35
C GLU A 341 5.05 25.30 -2.71
N GLU A 342 5.94 25.20 -1.72
CA GLU A 342 7.40 25.22 -1.89
C GLU A 342 7.85 24.09 -2.82
N LEU A 343 7.41 22.85 -2.57
CA LEU A 343 7.71 21.70 -3.42
C LEU A 343 7.25 21.94 -4.86
N CYS A 344 5.98 22.31 -5.06
CA CYS A 344 5.43 22.56 -6.39
C CYS A 344 6.21 23.64 -7.16
N ASN A 345 6.55 24.74 -6.50
CA ASN A 345 7.34 25.81 -7.10
C ASN A 345 8.73 25.34 -7.50
N GLU A 346 9.39 24.51 -6.69
CA GLU A 346 10.68 23.90 -7.05
C GLU A 346 10.57 22.96 -8.24
N LEU A 347 9.53 22.12 -8.30
CA LEU A 347 9.30 21.21 -9.44
C LEU A 347 9.06 21.98 -10.75
N ILE A 348 8.30 23.09 -10.68
CA ILE A 348 8.07 23.98 -11.82
C ILE A 348 9.37 24.67 -12.24
N ALA A 349 10.12 25.23 -11.30
CA ALA A 349 11.39 25.90 -11.56
C ALA A 349 12.43 24.96 -12.18
N ALA A 350 12.44 23.68 -11.77
CA ALA A 350 13.29 22.64 -12.33
C ALA A 350 12.82 22.09 -13.70
N GLY A 351 11.64 22.52 -14.17
CA GLY A 351 11.03 22.05 -15.42
C GLY A 351 10.60 20.58 -15.41
N ILE A 352 10.40 20.00 -14.21
CA ILE A 352 9.99 18.60 -14.01
C ILE A 352 8.53 18.40 -14.43
N ASN A 353 7.70 19.41 -14.20
CA ASN A 353 6.27 19.43 -14.48
C ASN A 353 5.87 19.10 -15.93
N THR A 354 6.78 19.28 -16.89
CA THR A 354 6.56 18.97 -18.31
C THR A 354 7.12 17.61 -18.74
N LYS A 355 7.86 16.94 -17.85
CA LYS A 355 8.65 15.73 -18.16
C LYS A 355 8.15 14.49 -17.42
N LEU A 356 7.58 14.64 -16.23
CA LEU A 356 7.01 13.54 -15.46
C LEU A 356 5.50 13.68 -15.29
N SER A 357 4.81 12.55 -15.28
CA SER A 357 3.44 12.45 -14.79
C SER A 357 3.46 12.14 -13.29
N LEU A 358 2.97 13.07 -12.47
CA LEU A 358 2.91 12.89 -11.02
C LEU A 358 1.51 12.47 -10.54
N SER A 359 1.47 11.66 -9.48
CA SER A 359 0.24 11.31 -8.75
C SER A 359 0.44 11.31 -7.24
N ALA A 360 -0.61 11.64 -6.49
CA ALA A 360 -0.60 11.67 -5.03
C ALA A 360 -1.98 11.38 -4.44
N THR A 361 -1.99 10.96 -3.17
CA THR A 361 -3.21 10.78 -2.37
C THR A 361 -3.53 12.04 -1.56
N ILE A 362 -4.76 12.53 -1.71
CA ILE A 362 -5.28 13.70 -1.00
C ILE A 362 -6.62 13.38 -0.31
N LYS A 363 -6.99 14.22 0.66
CA LYS A 363 -8.31 14.20 1.30
C LYS A 363 -9.25 15.20 0.64
N VAL A 364 -10.57 14.94 0.71
CA VAL A 364 -11.61 15.85 0.21
C VAL A 364 -11.41 17.26 0.78
N GLU A 365 -11.18 17.40 2.08
CA GLU A 365 -11.03 18.71 2.72
C GLU A 365 -9.83 19.50 2.20
N ALA A 366 -8.71 18.82 1.90
CA ALA A 366 -7.54 19.45 1.31
C ALA A 366 -7.80 19.87 -0.16
N GLY A 367 -8.50 19.03 -0.92
CA GLY A 367 -8.86 19.30 -2.31
C GLY A 367 -9.89 20.42 -2.51
N ARG A 368 -10.58 20.87 -1.44
CA ARG A 368 -11.51 22.02 -1.50
C ARG A 368 -10.81 23.32 -1.91
N ASP A 369 -9.52 23.42 -1.63
CA ASP A 369 -8.70 24.52 -2.09
C ASP A 369 -8.34 24.35 -3.57
N LYS A 370 -9.21 24.87 -4.45
CA LYS A 370 -9.01 24.78 -5.90
C LYS A 370 -7.71 25.45 -6.36
N GLN A 371 -7.19 26.45 -5.63
CA GLN A 371 -5.90 27.08 -5.97
C GLN A 371 -4.75 26.11 -5.72
N MET A 372 -4.76 25.40 -4.59
CA MET A 372 -3.80 24.34 -4.31
C MET A 372 -3.85 23.23 -5.38
N VAL A 373 -5.06 22.78 -5.77
CA VAL A 373 -5.21 21.78 -6.85
C VAL A 373 -4.69 22.32 -8.20
N GLY A 374 -4.90 23.60 -8.48
CA GLY A 374 -4.32 24.28 -9.64
C GLY A 374 -2.79 24.28 -9.62
N LEU A 375 -2.18 24.56 -8.46
CA LEU A 375 -0.74 24.52 -8.31
C LEU A 375 -0.17 23.10 -8.52
N LEU A 376 -0.88 22.07 -8.04
CA LEU A 376 -0.52 20.67 -8.34
C LEU A 376 -0.56 20.41 -9.85
N LYS A 377 -1.60 20.91 -10.55
CA LYS A 377 -1.66 20.78 -12.01
C LYS A 377 -0.43 21.40 -12.68
N ASP A 378 -0.09 22.62 -12.27
CA ASP A 378 1.06 23.36 -12.82
C ASP A 378 2.39 22.65 -12.53
N ALA A 379 2.50 21.96 -11.39
CA ALA A 379 3.66 21.16 -11.00
C ALA A 379 3.77 19.79 -11.69
N GLY A 380 2.79 19.40 -12.52
CA GLY A 380 2.84 18.17 -13.31
C GLY A 380 2.02 17.00 -12.74
N PHE A 381 1.19 17.25 -11.73
CA PHE A 381 0.23 16.24 -11.28
C PHE A 381 -0.86 16.04 -12.35
N THR A 382 -0.98 14.79 -12.81
CA THR A 382 -1.96 14.39 -13.82
C THR A 382 -3.10 13.59 -13.21
N ARG A 383 -2.88 12.99 -12.03
CA ARG A 383 -3.88 12.22 -11.29
C ARG A 383 -3.81 12.52 -9.81
N LEU A 384 -4.97 12.49 -9.14
CA LEU A 384 -5.06 12.61 -7.69
C LEU A 384 -5.99 11.52 -7.15
N GLN A 385 -5.49 10.73 -6.22
CA GLN A 385 -6.28 9.78 -5.46
C GLN A 385 -7.00 10.53 -4.34
N ILE A 386 -8.33 10.50 -4.33
CA ILE A 386 -9.14 11.25 -3.38
C ILE A 386 -9.90 10.26 -2.50
N GLY A 387 -9.58 10.25 -1.20
CA GLY A 387 -10.26 9.42 -0.22
C GLY A 387 -11.69 9.91 0.08
N VAL A 388 -12.63 9.67 -0.85
CA VAL A 388 -14.06 10.05 -0.76
C VAL A 388 -14.84 9.10 0.14
N GLU A 389 -14.69 7.80 -0.12
CA GLU A 389 -15.37 6.65 0.52
C GLU A 389 -16.88 6.52 0.29
N SER A 390 -17.63 7.61 0.28
CA SER A 390 -19.08 7.59 0.07
C SER A 390 -19.63 8.98 -0.29
N PHE A 391 -20.74 9.00 -1.01
CA PHE A 391 -21.57 10.18 -1.25
C PHE A 391 -22.81 10.24 -0.34
N LEU A 392 -22.96 9.29 0.59
CA LEU A 392 -24.11 9.21 1.50
C LEU A 392 -23.75 9.74 2.91
N PRO A 393 -24.45 10.77 3.42
CA PRO A 393 -24.13 11.41 4.70
C PRO A 393 -24.02 10.46 5.90
N GLU A 394 -24.90 9.46 5.99
CA GLU A 394 -24.91 8.48 7.07
C GLU A 394 -23.69 7.55 7.05
N LYS A 395 -23.16 7.24 5.86
CA LYS A 395 -21.93 6.46 5.71
C LYS A 395 -20.70 7.30 6.04
N ILE A 396 -20.67 8.57 5.61
CA ILE A 396 -19.63 9.53 6.00
C ILE A 396 -19.56 9.70 7.53
N ARG A 397 -20.71 9.74 8.20
CA ARG A 397 -20.79 9.72 9.67
C ARG A 397 -20.20 8.43 10.25
N TYR A 398 -20.61 7.27 9.74
CA TYR A 398 -20.15 5.97 10.21
C TYR A 398 -18.63 5.79 10.05
N PHE A 399 -18.08 6.28 8.95
CA PHE A 399 -16.66 6.21 8.66
C PHE A 399 -15.82 7.29 9.35
N ASN A 400 -16.48 8.22 10.06
CA ASN A 400 -15.86 9.37 10.72
C ASN A 400 -14.99 10.21 9.77
N LYS A 401 -15.51 10.45 8.55
CA LYS A 401 -14.77 11.19 7.50
C LYS A 401 -14.92 12.70 7.62
N SER A 402 -15.95 13.19 8.32
CA SER A 402 -16.21 14.60 8.59
C SER A 402 -16.57 14.84 10.05
N ALA A 403 -16.56 16.11 10.47
CA ALA A 403 -17.17 16.50 11.74
C ALA A 403 -18.67 16.15 11.75
N ARG A 404 -19.19 15.75 12.91
CA ARG A 404 -20.60 15.40 13.08
C ARG A 404 -21.50 16.58 12.73
N GLY A 405 -22.52 16.34 11.90
CA GLY A 405 -23.46 17.36 11.42
C GLY A 405 -23.02 18.09 10.13
N TYR A 406 -21.83 17.79 9.60
CA TYR A 406 -21.31 18.35 8.34
C TYR A 406 -21.25 17.31 7.23
N GLU A 407 -21.91 16.17 7.38
CA GLU A 407 -21.77 15.06 6.44
C GLU A 407 -22.29 15.42 5.03
N ASP A 408 -23.44 16.11 4.94
CA ASP A 408 -23.94 16.63 3.65
C ASP A 408 -23.00 17.63 2.99
N VAL A 409 -22.32 18.45 3.79
CA VAL A 409 -21.33 19.42 3.31
C VAL A 409 -20.11 18.68 2.75
N TYR A 410 -19.69 17.61 3.43
CA TYR A 410 -18.62 16.74 2.95
C TYR A 410 -18.99 16.08 1.61
N CYS A 411 -20.19 15.49 1.49
CA CYS A 411 -20.61 14.82 0.25
C CYS A 411 -20.67 15.79 -0.93
N ARG A 412 -21.16 17.03 -0.72
CA ARG A 412 -21.12 18.08 -1.75
C ARG A 412 -19.69 18.46 -2.11
N ALA A 413 -18.85 18.71 -1.10
CA ALA A 413 -17.45 19.03 -1.32
C ALA A 413 -16.71 17.93 -2.09
N ALA A 414 -16.96 16.65 -1.81
CA ALA A 414 -16.36 15.54 -2.54
C ALA A 414 -16.69 15.60 -4.04
N LYS A 415 -17.96 15.85 -4.40
CA LYS A 415 -18.38 16.03 -5.80
C LYS A 415 -17.71 17.25 -6.43
N ASP A 416 -17.65 18.37 -5.71
CA ASP A 416 -17.01 19.60 -6.19
C ASP A 416 -15.51 19.40 -6.44
N VAL A 417 -14.80 18.70 -5.56
CA VAL A 417 -13.36 18.43 -5.74
C VAL A 417 -13.11 17.56 -6.97
N ILE A 418 -13.93 16.52 -7.20
CA ILE A 418 -13.83 15.67 -8.40
C ILE A 418 -14.02 16.53 -9.67
N LEU A 419 -15.06 17.35 -9.71
CA LEU A 419 -15.35 18.20 -10.87
C LEU A 419 -14.28 19.29 -11.07
N ASN A 420 -13.76 19.87 -9.98
CA ASN A 420 -12.65 20.83 -10.04
C ASN A 420 -11.37 20.20 -10.58
N CYS A 421 -11.05 18.94 -10.21
CA CYS A 421 -9.91 18.22 -10.78
C CYS A 421 -10.08 18.08 -12.30
N LEU A 422 -11.25 17.63 -12.75
CA LEU A 422 -11.55 17.46 -14.17
C LEU A 422 -11.47 18.79 -14.94
N GLU A 423 -12.01 19.87 -14.38
CA GLU A 423 -11.92 21.21 -14.94
C GLU A 423 -10.47 21.68 -15.13
N LEU A 424 -9.61 21.36 -14.15
CA LEU A 424 -8.17 21.67 -14.19
C LEU A 424 -7.36 20.66 -15.03
N GLY A 425 -8.00 19.64 -15.60
CA GLY A 425 -7.34 18.61 -16.40
C GLY A 425 -6.47 17.65 -15.57
N ILE A 426 -6.88 17.39 -14.33
CA ILE A 426 -6.39 16.30 -13.47
C ILE A 426 -7.45 15.20 -13.45
N VAL A 427 -7.06 13.95 -13.65
CA VAL A 427 -7.99 12.81 -13.52
C VAL A 427 -8.10 12.43 -12.04
N PRO A 428 -9.27 12.59 -11.40
CA PRO A 428 -9.44 12.11 -10.03
C PRO A 428 -9.67 10.60 -10.04
N GLU A 429 -8.96 9.92 -9.15
CA GLU A 429 -9.16 8.51 -8.80
C GLU A 429 -9.82 8.47 -7.44
N ILE A 430 -10.98 7.82 -7.31
CA ILE A 430 -11.73 7.79 -6.04
C ILE A 430 -12.04 6.35 -5.65
N SER A 431 -12.03 6.10 -4.35
CA SER A 431 -12.49 4.84 -3.75
C SER A 431 -13.84 5.05 -3.09
N ILE A 432 -14.76 4.11 -3.33
CA ILE A 432 -16.09 4.05 -2.72
C ILE A 432 -16.23 2.73 -1.97
N ILE A 433 -16.60 2.80 -0.70
CA ILE A 433 -16.98 1.63 0.09
C ILE A 433 -18.48 1.44 -0.11
N LEU A 434 -18.90 0.37 -0.78
CA LEU A 434 -20.28 0.22 -1.29
C LEU A 434 -21.36 0.26 -0.21
N THR A 435 -21.14 -0.40 0.93
CA THR A 435 -22.11 -0.43 2.03
C THR A 435 -21.42 -0.65 3.37
N ARG A 436 -22.16 -0.45 4.46
CA ARG A 436 -21.72 -0.77 5.81
C ARG A 436 -21.92 -2.27 6.07
N PRO A 437 -20.97 -2.91 6.78
CA PRO A 437 -20.96 -4.37 6.97
C PRO A 437 -22.18 -4.90 7.74
N ASP A 438 -22.77 -4.07 8.60
CA ASP A 438 -23.90 -4.40 9.48
C ASP A 438 -25.22 -3.74 9.05
N SER A 439 -25.33 -3.28 7.79
CA SER A 439 -26.54 -2.61 7.33
C SER A 439 -27.65 -3.61 6.95
N ASP A 440 -28.77 -3.54 7.67
CA ASP A 440 -30.02 -4.19 7.26
C ASP A 440 -30.59 -3.62 5.95
N ARG A 441 -30.15 -2.40 5.57
CA ARG A 441 -30.52 -1.72 4.32
C ARG A 441 -29.39 -1.76 3.29
N ALA A 442 -28.45 -2.71 3.40
CA ALA A 442 -27.26 -2.77 2.55
C ALA A 442 -27.57 -2.69 1.05
N MET A 443 -28.60 -3.41 0.58
CA MET A 443 -28.98 -3.41 -0.83
C MET A 443 -29.49 -2.03 -1.29
N VAL A 444 -30.24 -1.33 -0.43
CA VAL A 444 -30.69 0.03 -0.71
C VAL A 444 -29.51 1.00 -0.74
N GLU A 445 -28.63 0.94 0.27
CA GLU A 445 -27.41 1.78 0.33
C GLU A 445 -26.53 1.61 -0.91
N ILE A 446 -26.34 0.38 -1.41
CA ILE A 446 -25.56 0.11 -2.62
C ILE A 446 -26.15 0.88 -3.81
N THR A 447 -27.47 0.82 -3.98
CA THR A 447 -28.13 1.51 -5.12
C THR A 447 -28.20 3.02 -4.95
N GLU A 448 -28.37 3.54 -3.74
CA GLU A 448 -28.31 4.98 -3.45
C GLU A 448 -26.90 5.52 -3.72
N GLU A 449 -25.86 4.81 -3.28
CA GLU A 449 -24.47 5.15 -3.55
C GLU A 449 -24.16 5.14 -5.06
N LEU A 450 -24.58 4.09 -5.77
CA LEU A 450 -24.41 4.01 -7.22
C LEU A 450 -25.18 5.11 -7.98
N THR A 451 -26.33 5.53 -7.45
CA THR A 451 -27.09 6.65 -8.02
C THR A 451 -26.28 7.95 -7.94
N GLU A 452 -25.61 8.19 -6.82
CA GLU A 452 -24.74 9.35 -6.69
C GLU A 452 -23.47 9.24 -7.56
N VAL A 453 -22.90 8.05 -7.66
CA VAL A 453 -21.76 7.79 -8.55
C VAL A 453 -22.15 8.07 -10.01
N ILE A 454 -23.28 7.53 -10.50
CA ILE A 454 -23.69 7.72 -11.89
C ILE A 454 -24.02 9.19 -12.18
N ASN A 455 -24.55 9.94 -11.20
CA ASN A 455 -24.76 11.38 -11.30
C ASN A 455 -23.43 12.12 -11.54
N VAL A 456 -22.39 11.79 -10.77
CA VAL A 456 -21.05 12.37 -10.92
C VAL A 456 -20.46 12.01 -12.28
N LEU A 457 -20.51 10.73 -12.69
CA LEU A 457 -20.01 10.28 -14.00
C LEU A 457 -20.72 10.98 -15.16
N PHE A 458 -22.05 11.11 -15.08
CA PHE A 458 -22.84 11.75 -16.10
C PHE A 458 -22.47 13.22 -16.25
N ARG A 459 -22.36 13.95 -15.12
CA ARG A 459 -21.94 15.37 -15.13
C ARG A 459 -20.50 15.55 -15.61
N ALA A 460 -19.57 14.74 -15.10
CA ALA A 460 -18.18 14.73 -15.52
C ALA A 460 -18.06 14.55 -17.05
N TYR A 461 -18.81 13.60 -17.60
CA TYR A 461 -18.82 13.36 -19.03
C TYR A 461 -19.47 14.49 -19.84
N GLN A 462 -20.57 15.06 -19.35
CA GLN A 462 -21.25 16.17 -20.02
C GLN A 462 -20.38 17.42 -20.08
N ASP A 463 -19.79 17.79 -18.96
CA ASP A 463 -19.08 19.06 -18.79
C ASP A 463 -17.65 18.98 -19.34
N PHE A 464 -16.96 17.84 -19.15
CA PHE A 464 -15.52 17.72 -19.39
C PHE A 464 -15.12 16.65 -20.40
N LYS A 465 -16.05 15.77 -20.84
CA LYS A 465 -15.77 14.66 -21.76
C LYS A 465 -14.72 13.65 -21.26
N VAL A 466 -14.49 13.63 -19.95
CA VAL A 466 -13.55 12.74 -19.24
C VAL A 466 -14.31 12.09 -18.09
N LEU A 467 -14.03 10.82 -17.82
CA LEU A 467 -14.58 10.10 -16.67
C LEU A 467 -13.54 10.00 -15.55
N PRO A 468 -13.93 10.19 -14.28
CA PRO A 468 -13.10 9.85 -13.14
C PRO A 468 -12.92 8.33 -13.04
N VAL A 469 -11.80 7.91 -12.44
CA VAL A 469 -11.55 6.49 -12.14
C VAL A 469 -12.16 6.18 -10.78
N ILE A 470 -13.07 5.21 -10.73
CA ILE A 470 -13.78 4.83 -9.50
C ILE A 470 -13.46 3.37 -9.20
N SER A 471 -12.80 3.14 -8.07
CA SER A 471 -12.68 1.82 -7.46
C SER A 471 -13.77 1.63 -6.41
N PHE A 472 -14.34 0.43 -6.40
CA PHE A 472 -15.28 0.01 -5.37
C PHE A 472 -14.56 -0.98 -4.47
N ASN A 473 -14.60 -0.70 -3.18
CA ASN A 473 -14.09 -1.60 -2.15
C ASN A 473 -15.29 -2.35 -1.60
N ASP A 474 -15.34 -3.63 -1.90
CA ASP A 474 -16.54 -4.46 -1.72
C ASP A 474 -16.74 -4.85 -0.25
N LEU A 475 -15.67 -4.80 0.53
CA LEU A 475 -15.60 -5.26 1.90
C LEU A 475 -14.53 -4.46 2.61
N LEU A 476 -14.87 -3.89 3.75
CA LEU A 476 -13.89 -3.29 4.64
C LEU A 476 -12.92 -4.41 5.09
N MET A 477 -11.78 -4.55 4.43
CA MET A 477 -10.79 -5.50 4.90
C MET A 477 -10.35 -5.12 6.32
N ALA A 478 -9.97 -6.12 7.10
CA ALA A 478 -9.36 -5.88 8.40
C ALA A 478 -8.03 -5.13 8.21
N TYR A 479 -8.05 -3.83 8.45
CA TYR A 479 -6.82 -3.05 8.56
C TYR A 479 -6.32 -3.12 10.00
N PRO A 480 -5.06 -3.54 10.22
CA PRO A 480 -4.42 -3.49 11.53
C PRO A 480 -4.68 -2.18 12.26
N ASN A 481 -4.91 -2.24 13.57
CA ASN A 481 -5.12 -1.06 14.43
C ASN A 481 -6.35 -0.20 14.12
N ALA A 482 -7.17 -0.53 13.12
CA ALA A 482 -8.36 0.24 12.78
C ALA A 482 -9.42 0.18 13.88
N PRO A 483 -10.06 1.32 14.26
CA PRO A 483 -11.10 1.35 15.29
C PRO A 483 -12.24 0.35 15.08
N LEU A 484 -12.60 0.04 13.84
CA LEU A 484 -13.68 -0.90 13.55
C LEU A 484 -13.35 -2.34 13.98
N LEU A 485 -12.07 -2.73 14.08
CA LEU A 485 -11.68 -4.07 14.54
C LEU A 485 -12.16 -4.36 15.97
N SER A 486 -12.24 -3.33 16.83
CA SER A 486 -12.75 -3.48 18.20
C SER A 486 -14.26 -3.26 18.30
N GLN A 487 -14.91 -2.75 17.26
CA GLN A 487 -16.34 -2.37 17.28
C GLN A 487 -17.25 -3.37 16.57
N LYS A 488 -16.71 -4.21 15.69
CA LYS A 488 -17.47 -5.13 14.82
C LYS A 488 -16.86 -6.52 14.83
N GLU A 489 -17.70 -7.52 14.57
CA GLU A 489 -17.24 -8.90 14.37
C GLU A 489 -16.63 -9.07 12.98
N TYR A 490 -15.49 -9.74 12.93
CA TYR A 490 -14.81 -10.13 11.71
C TYR A 490 -14.77 -11.64 11.59
N GLU A 491 -14.90 -12.13 10.36
CA GLU A 491 -14.48 -13.48 10.03
C GLU A 491 -12.98 -13.59 10.25
N ARG A 492 -12.60 -14.63 10.99
CA ARG A 492 -11.20 -14.91 11.30
C ARG A 492 -10.70 -15.99 10.38
N GLN A 493 -9.59 -15.72 9.72
CA GLN A 493 -8.78 -16.75 9.11
C GLN A 493 -7.80 -17.29 10.13
N CYS A 494 -7.37 -18.54 9.95
CA CYS A 494 -6.28 -19.12 10.71
C CYS A 494 -5.00 -19.17 9.88
N ALA A 495 -3.85 -18.92 10.52
CA ALA A 495 -2.53 -19.20 9.97
C ALA A 495 -1.80 -20.22 10.87
N PRO A 496 -1.10 -21.20 10.29
CA PRO A 496 -0.27 -22.10 11.05
C PRO A 496 1.00 -21.37 11.48
N LEU A 497 1.32 -21.42 12.79
CA LEU A 497 2.52 -20.79 13.32
C LEU A 497 3.67 -21.80 13.41
N THR A 498 3.41 -22.92 14.09
CA THR A 498 4.43 -23.96 14.31
C THR A 498 3.81 -25.28 14.73
N ALA A 499 4.51 -26.38 14.48
CA ALA A 499 4.25 -27.68 15.10
C ALA A 499 4.73 -27.69 16.57
N VAL A 500 4.06 -28.47 17.42
CA VAL A 500 4.39 -28.67 18.84
C VAL A 500 4.29 -30.14 19.24
N GLU A 501 5.21 -30.62 20.07
CA GLU A 501 5.11 -31.95 20.67
C GLU A 501 4.26 -31.93 21.93
N ILE A 502 3.35 -32.89 22.04
CA ILE A 502 2.45 -33.06 23.18
C ILE A 502 2.67 -34.48 23.73
N ILE A 503 3.10 -34.58 24.99
CA ILE A 503 3.34 -35.86 25.66
C ILE A 503 2.14 -36.15 26.57
N GLU A 504 1.45 -37.26 26.32
CA GLU A 504 0.32 -37.74 27.13
C GLU A 504 0.59 -39.18 27.57
N GLY A 505 1.10 -39.34 28.79
CA GLY A 505 1.58 -40.63 29.29
C GLY A 505 2.74 -41.15 28.45
N ASP A 506 2.60 -42.36 27.89
CA ASP A 506 3.62 -42.98 27.03
C ASP A 506 3.49 -42.59 25.55
N LYS A 507 2.47 -41.82 25.17
CA LYS A 507 2.22 -41.38 23.79
C LYS A 507 2.76 -39.98 23.54
N VAL A 508 3.28 -39.78 22.34
CA VAL A 508 3.71 -38.46 21.84
C VAL A 508 2.85 -38.11 20.62
N PHE A 509 2.34 -36.89 20.61
CA PHE A 509 1.56 -36.35 19.50
C PHE A 509 2.22 -35.10 18.92
N LEU A 510 2.06 -34.89 17.62
CA LEU A 510 2.40 -33.62 16.98
C LEU A 510 1.12 -32.80 16.78
N GLY A 511 1.00 -31.73 17.56
CA GLY A 511 -0.07 -30.75 17.46
C GLY A 511 0.35 -29.52 16.65
N LEU A 512 -0.62 -28.63 16.42
CA LEU A 512 -0.44 -27.38 15.67
C LEU A 512 -0.72 -26.17 16.58
N LYS A 513 0.26 -25.27 16.70
CA LYS A 513 0.02 -23.91 17.16
C LYS A 513 -0.41 -23.07 15.96
N LYS A 514 -1.57 -22.42 16.08
CA LYS A 514 -2.14 -21.54 15.06
C LYS A 514 -2.52 -20.19 15.66
N MET A 515 -2.61 -19.18 14.82
CA MET A 515 -3.21 -17.89 15.18
C MET A 515 -4.44 -17.61 14.33
N GLY A 516 -5.47 -17.02 14.93
CA GLY A 516 -6.58 -16.45 14.20
C GLY A 516 -6.34 -14.97 13.94
N PHE A 517 -6.54 -14.49 12.73
CA PHE A 517 -6.43 -13.07 12.39
C PHE A 517 -7.71 -12.60 11.65
N PRO A 518 -8.16 -11.36 11.89
CA PRO A 518 -9.32 -10.82 11.20
C PRO A 518 -9.00 -10.65 9.71
N GLN A 519 -9.94 -10.98 8.83
CA GLN A 519 -9.75 -10.82 7.38
C GLN A 519 -10.81 -9.91 6.78
N ALA A 520 -12.07 -10.28 6.94
CA ALA A 520 -13.22 -9.57 6.39
C ALA A 520 -14.31 -9.47 7.46
N TYR A 521 -15.22 -8.50 7.32
CA TYR A 521 -16.34 -8.40 8.25
C TYR A 521 -17.23 -9.61 8.18
N LYS A 522 -17.77 -9.99 9.32
CA LYS A 522 -18.81 -11.00 9.38
C LYS A 522 -20.12 -10.42 8.88
N LEU A 523 -20.59 -10.92 7.74
CA LEU A 523 -21.83 -10.47 7.11
C LEU A 523 -23.02 -11.14 7.79
N ASN A 524 -23.89 -10.34 8.42
CA ASN A 524 -25.13 -10.83 9.03
C ASN A 524 -26.32 -10.82 8.05
N ASN A 525 -26.22 -10.02 6.98
CA ASN A 525 -27.26 -9.91 5.95
C ASN A 525 -27.01 -10.91 4.82
N SER A 526 -27.93 -11.87 4.64
CA SER A 526 -27.81 -12.94 3.65
C SER A 526 -27.88 -12.46 2.19
N ASN A 527 -28.61 -11.39 1.90
CA ASN A 527 -28.66 -10.78 0.58
C ASN A 527 -27.33 -10.09 0.25
N LEU A 528 -26.74 -9.39 1.23
CA LEU A 528 -25.40 -8.80 1.09
C LEU A 528 -24.32 -9.87 0.89
N ALA A 529 -24.39 -10.98 1.63
CA ALA A 529 -23.46 -12.11 1.47
C ALA A 529 -23.55 -12.75 0.08
N LEU A 530 -24.77 -12.93 -0.44
CA LEU A 530 -24.97 -13.40 -1.82
C LEU A 530 -24.39 -12.40 -2.83
N PHE A 531 -24.73 -11.12 -2.70
CA PHE A 531 -24.26 -10.06 -3.60
C PHE A 531 -22.74 -10.05 -3.70
N ILE A 532 -22.04 -10.08 -2.56
CA ILE A 532 -20.58 -10.09 -2.50
C ILE A 532 -20.00 -11.37 -3.13
N THR A 533 -20.63 -12.52 -2.90
CA THR A 533 -20.20 -13.79 -3.50
C THR A 533 -20.31 -13.74 -5.03
N GLU A 534 -21.42 -13.21 -5.55
CA GLU A 534 -21.62 -13.05 -7.00
C GLU A 534 -20.62 -12.05 -7.60
N LEU A 535 -20.36 -10.93 -6.92
CA LEU A 535 -19.37 -9.94 -7.35
C LEU A 535 -17.95 -10.53 -7.38
N ALA A 536 -17.57 -11.32 -6.37
CA ALA A 536 -16.30 -12.02 -6.33
C ALA A 536 -16.17 -13.07 -7.46
N ASN A 537 -17.25 -13.77 -7.81
CA ASN A 537 -17.25 -14.71 -8.92
C ASN A 537 -17.08 -14.00 -10.27
N LEU A 538 -17.78 -12.88 -10.49
CA LEU A 538 -17.67 -12.09 -11.72
C LEU A 538 -16.25 -11.55 -11.92
N THR A 539 -15.66 -11.01 -10.85
CA THR A 539 -14.29 -10.49 -10.88
C THR A 539 -13.26 -11.62 -11.07
N GLY A 540 -13.46 -12.79 -10.44
CA GLY A 540 -12.58 -13.95 -10.58
C GLY A 540 -12.61 -14.63 -11.96
N LEU A 541 -13.68 -14.43 -12.74
CA LEU A 541 -13.79 -14.93 -14.12
C LEU A 541 -13.09 -14.04 -15.15
N ARG A 542 -12.61 -12.84 -14.76
CA ARG A 542 -11.91 -11.95 -15.67
C ARG A 542 -10.49 -12.45 -15.92
N GLU A 543 -10.21 -12.86 -17.17
CA GLU A 543 -8.85 -13.21 -17.61
C GLU A 543 -7.88 -12.00 -17.56
N GLU A 544 -8.42 -10.78 -17.76
CA GLU A 544 -7.69 -9.52 -17.68
C GLU A 544 -8.39 -8.54 -16.71
N LEU A 545 -7.62 -7.82 -15.88
CA LEU A 545 -8.17 -6.78 -15.00
C LEU A 545 -8.88 -5.69 -15.82
N PRO A 546 -9.98 -5.10 -15.30
CA PRO A 546 -10.64 -3.95 -15.92
C PRO A 546 -9.62 -2.88 -16.30
N THR A 547 -9.65 -2.47 -17.55
CA THR A 547 -8.74 -1.43 -18.05
C THR A 547 -9.09 -0.09 -17.40
N LEU A 548 -8.10 0.70 -16.95
CA LEU A 548 -8.31 1.98 -16.23
C LEU A 548 -9.44 2.85 -16.83
N VAL A 549 -9.36 2.99 -18.15
CA VAL A 549 -10.37 3.21 -19.20
C VAL A 549 -11.85 2.99 -18.86
N TYR A 550 -12.27 1.75 -18.62
CA TYR A 550 -13.67 1.36 -18.41
C TYR A 550 -13.89 0.91 -16.97
N ARG A 551 -12.82 0.88 -16.16
CA ARG A 551 -12.84 0.40 -14.78
C ARG A 551 -14.06 0.88 -14.00
N SER A 552 -14.38 2.18 -14.06
CA SER A 552 -15.56 2.72 -13.40
C SER A 552 -16.87 2.12 -13.94
N LEU A 553 -17.05 2.06 -15.26
CA LEU A 553 -18.29 1.59 -15.89
C LEU A 553 -18.44 0.06 -15.81
N GLU A 554 -17.35 -0.67 -16.02
CA GLU A 554 -17.26 -2.13 -15.92
C GLU A 554 -17.48 -2.60 -14.47
N HIS A 555 -16.93 -1.90 -13.48
CA HIS A 555 -17.24 -2.21 -12.09
C HIS A 555 -18.73 -1.96 -11.78
N ILE A 556 -19.32 -0.88 -12.31
CA ILE A 556 -20.76 -0.63 -12.14
C ILE A 556 -21.57 -1.74 -12.82
N ASP A 557 -21.19 -2.20 -14.01
CA ASP A 557 -21.85 -3.35 -14.67
C ASP A 557 -21.77 -4.62 -13.81
N ASP A 558 -20.61 -4.92 -13.24
CA ASP A 558 -20.41 -6.07 -12.37
C ASP A 558 -21.30 -5.96 -11.12
N ILE A 559 -21.35 -4.78 -10.50
CA ILE A 559 -22.21 -4.52 -9.34
C ILE A 559 -23.68 -4.68 -9.72
N LEU A 560 -24.14 -4.10 -10.83
CA LEU A 560 -25.54 -4.23 -11.28
C LEU A 560 -25.89 -5.68 -11.62
N THR A 561 -24.96 -6.43 -12.20
CA THR A 561 -25.11 -7.85 -12.53
C THR A 561 -25.22 -8.70 -11.26
N ALA A 562 -24.32 -8.51 -10.29
CA ALA A 562 -24.36 -9.17 -9.00
C ALA A 562 -25.64 -8.81 -8.22
N PHE A 563 -26.04 -7.54 -8.25
CA PHE A 563 -27.29 -7.07 -7.64
C PHE A 563 -28.50 -7.74 -8.28
N GLY A 564 -28.51 -7.90 -9.61
CA GLY A 564 -29.58 -8.58 -10.35
C GLY A 564 -29.87 -10.00 -9.85
N LYS A 565 -28.84 -10.72 -9.39
CA LYS A 565 -28.98 -12.06 -8.78
C LYS A 565 -29.67 -12.06 -7.42
N CYS A 566 -29.72 -10.90 -6.76
CA CYS A 566 -30.31 -10.74 -5.43
C CYS A 566 -31.77 -10.23 -5.49
N VAL A 567 -32.22 -9.66 -6.61
CA VAL A 567 -33.52 -8.96 -6.76
C VAL A 567 -34.71 -9.82 -6.33
N GLU A 568 -34.74 -11.11 -6.71
CA GLU A 568 -35.85 -12.01 -6.38
C GLU A 568 -35.97 -12.31 -4.88
N ARG A 569 -34.90 -12.06 -4.10
CA ARG A 569 -34.85 -12.26 -2.65
C ARG A 569 -35.12 -11.00 -1.84
N LEU A 570 -35.27 -9.85 -2.51
CA LEU A 570 -35.52 -8.57 -1.85
C LEU A 570 -36.93 -8.54 -1.26
N ASN A 571 -37.04 -7.98 -0.06
CA ASN A 571 -38.34 -7.83 0.61
C ASN A 571 -39.04 -6.53 0.17
N ASN A 572 -40.28 -6.33 0.62
CA ASN A 572 -41.07 -5.15 0.24
C ASN A 572 -40.43 -3.80 0.65
N ASN A 573 -39.54 -3.77 1.65
CA ASN A 573 -38.85 -2.56 2.11
C ASN A 573 -37.63 -2.19 1.23
N GLU A 574 -37.30 -3.03 0.24
CA GLU A 574 -36.16 -2.85 -0.67
C GLU A 574 -36.60 -2.55 -2.12
N LYS A 575 -37.89 -2.29 -2.35
CA LYS A 575 -38.44 -1.93 -3.68
C LYS A 575 -37.75 -0.72 -4.30
N ASP A 576 -37.37 0.25 -3.48
CA ASP A 576 -36.67 1.45 -3.95
C ASP A 576 -35.31 1.10 -4.57
N ALA A 577 -34.65 0.04 -4.09
CA ALA A 577 -33.39 -0.42 -4.66
C ALA A 577 -33.55 -0.94 -6.11
N VAL A 578 -34.67 -1.59 -6.42
CA VAL A 578 -34.98 -2.06 -7.78
C VAL A 578 -35.26 -0.88 -8.71
N ASN A 579 -35.99 0.13 -8.24
CA ASN A 579 -36.25 1.34 -9.03
C ASN A 579 -34.94 2.09 -9.32
N ASN A 580 -34.10 2.28 -8.31
CA ASN A 580 -32.79 2.91 -8.44
C ASN A 580 -31.90 2.14 -9.43
N LYS A 581 -31.87 0.80 -9.34
CA LYS A 581 -31.13 -0.06 -10.28
C LYS A 581 -31.50 0.23 -11.74
N ASN A 582 -32.80 0.26 -12.05
CA ASN A 582 -33.27 0.49 -13.41
C ASN A 582 -32.86 1.89 -13.91
N GLU A 583 -32.97 2.92 -13.07
CA GLU A 583 -32.53 4.28 -13.41
C GLU A 583 -31.01 4.34 -13.67
N ILE A 584 -30.20 3.64 -12.86
CA ILE A 584 -28.76 3.54 -13.05
C ILE A 584 -28.44 2.87 -14.38
N GLU A 585 -29.10 1.77 -14.73
CA GLU A 585 -28.92 1.05 -16.01
C GLU A 585 -29.20 1.96 -17.22
N ASP A 586 -30.31 2.71 -17.18
CA ASP A 586 -30.68 3.65 -18.23
C ASP A 586 -29.62 4.76 -18.41
N ARG A 587 -29.19 5.37 -17.31
CA ARG A 587 -28.15 6.43 -17.33
C ARG A 587 -26.80 5.89 -17.79
N LEU A 588 -26.43 4.69 -17.35
CA LEU A 588 -25.19 4.03 -17.75
C LEU A 588 -25.19 3.74 -19.26
N ALA A 589 -26.30 3.23 -19.81
CA ALA A 589 -26.47 3.01 -21.23
C ALA A 589 -26.36 4.33 -22.03
N MET A 590 -26.90 5.43 -21.52
CA MET A 590 -26.76 6.76 -22.13
C MET A 590 -25.30 7.23 -22.18
N ILE A 591 -24.53 7.05 -21.09
CA ILE A 591 -23.10 7.41 -21.05
C ILE A 591 -22.33 6.59 -22.09
N LYS A 592 -22.50 5.25 -22.08
CA LYS A 592 -21.86 4.33 -23.04
C LYS A 592 -22.15 4.70 -24.50
N LYS A 593 -23.43 4.94 -24.82
CA LYS A 593 -23.84 5.34 -26.17
C LYS A 593 -23.18 6.64 -26.61
N ARG A 594 -23.05 7.64 -25.72
CA ARG A 594 -22.38 8.91 -26.05
C ARG A 594 -20.87 8.72 -26.20
N LEU A 595 -20.25 7.90 -25.35
CA LEU A 595 -18.84 7.52 -25.48
C LEU A 595 -18.54 6.93 -26.85
N ASP A 596 -19.36 5.98 -27.32
CA ASP A 596 -19.21 5.35 -28.63
C ASP A 596 -19.32 6.36 -29.78
N LEU A 597 -20.25 7.31 -29.68
CA LEU A 597 -20.42 8.38 -30.67
C LEU A 597 -19.21 9.32 -30.72
N ASP A 598 -18.72 9.77 -29.56
CA ASP A 598 -17.57 10.67 -29.47
C ASP A 598 -16.29 10.00 -29.99
N VAL A 599 -16.11 8.69 -29.70
CA VAL A 599 -15.02 7.89 -30.27
C VAL A 599 -15.12 7.78 -31.79
N LYS A 600 -16.31 7.45 -32.29
CA LYS A 600 -16.54 7.33 -33.72
C LYS A 600 -16.22 8.65 -34.43
N SER A 601 -16.69 9.78 -33.90
CA SER A 601 -16.41 11.10 -34.43
C SER A 601 -14.91 11.41 -34.46
N PHE A 602 -14.18 11.07 -33.39
CA PHE A 602 -12.71 11.22 -33.36
C PHE A 602 -12.02 10.37 -34.43
N LEU A 603 -12.38 9.08 -34.54
CA LEU A 603 -11.79 8.18 -35.53
C LEU A 603 -12.08 8.61 -36.97
N ASP A 604 -13.30 9.11 -37.24
CA ASP A 604 -13.68 9.64 -38.55
C ASP A 604 -12.82 10.87 -38.92
N LYS A 605 -12.59 11.79 -37.97
CA LYS A 605 -11.68 12.93 -38.16
C LYS A 605 -10.24 12.49 -38.43
N VAL A 606 -9.71 11.56 -37.64
CA VAL A 606 -8.36 11.03 -37.84
C VAL A 606 -8.22 10.37 -39.22
N LYS A 607 -9.23 9.63 -39.66
CA LYS A 607 -9.26 8.98 -40.98
C LYS A 607 -9.24 10.02 -42.11
N GLU A 608 -10.02 11.09 -42.01
CA GLU A 608 -10.04 12.18 -42.98
C GLU A 608 -8.66 12.86 -43.09
N GLU A 609 -8.07 13.21 -41.95
CA GLU A 609 -6.76 13.86 -41.90
C GLU A 609 -5.64 12.96 -42.43
N ILE A 610 -5.65 11.67 -42.12
CA ILE A 610 -4.72 10.70 -42.72
C ILE A 610 -4.91 10.62 -44.24
N GLY A 611 -6.16 10.66 -44.72
CA GLY A 611 -6.48 10.70 -46.14
C GLY A 611 -5.85 11.92 -46.83
N ALA A 612 -5.98 13.10 -46.21
CA ALA A 612 -5.36 14.33 -46.72
C ALA A 612 -3.82 14.27 -46.69
N ILE A 613 -3.20 13.73 -45.63
CA ILE A 613 -1.75 13.58 -45.53
C ILE A 613 -1.21 12.70 -46.66
N ARG A 614 -1.90 11.60 -46.99
CA ARG A 614 -1.50 10.69 -48.09
C ARG A 614 -1.52 11.33 -49.49
N GLN A 615 -2.26 12.43 -49.67
CA GLN A 615 -2.31 13.18 -50.93
C GLN A 615 -1.22 14.27 -51.04
N MET A 616 -0.48 14.53 -49.97
CA MET A 616 0.59 15.55 -49.99
C MET A 616 1.78 15.09 -50.85
N GLU A 617 2.41 16.01 -51.58
CA GLU A 617 3.66 15.71 -52.28
C GLU A 617 4.85 15.58 -51.31
N GLY A 618 5.68 14.56 -51.53
CA GLY A 618 6.93 14.33 -50.80
C GLY A 618 6.80 13.37 -49.61
N THR A 619 7.49 12.23 -49.68
CA THR A 619 7.44 11.16 -48.66
C THR A 619 7.87 11.61 -47.26
N GLU A 620 8.91 12.44 -47.16
CA GLU A 620 9.37 12.98 -45.86
C GLU A 620 8.30 13.83 -45.18
N ARG A 621 7.58 14.65 -45.96
CA ARG A 621 6.51 15.50 -45.47
C ARG A 621 5.33 14.68 -44.98
N GLN A 622 4.95 13.63 -45.71
CA GLN A 622 3.92 12.69 -45.30
C GLN A 622 4.29 12.01 -43.96
N LEU A 623 5.51 11.48 -43.86
CA LEU A 623 6.01 10.83 -42.65
C LEU A 623 6.02 11.77 -41.44
N PHE A 624 6.43 13.02 -41.62
CA PHE A 624 6.39 14.04 -40.55
C PHE A 624 4.98 14.24 -39.99
N TYR A 625 3.97 14.44 -40.85
CA TYR A 625 2.59 14.65 -40.38
C TYR A 625 1.95 13.37 -39.84
N LEU A 626 2.29 12.19 -40.38
CA LEU A 626 1.83 10.91 -39.82
C LEU A 626 2.43 10.66 -38.44
N ASN A 627 3.70 11.03 -38.20
CA ASN A 627 4.31 11.01 -36.87
C ASN A 627 3.58 11.94 -35.89
N LYS A 628 3.29 13.18 -36.30
CA LYS A 628 2.51 14.11 -35.48
C LYS A 628 1.09 13.57 -35.20
N LYS A 629 0.46 12.94 -36.19
CA LYS A 629 -0.88 12.33 -36.01
C LYS A 629 -0.83 11.14 -35.07
N ARG A 630 0.22 10.32 -35.16
CA ARG A 630 0.50 9.25 -34.19
C ARG A 630 0.62 9.81 -32.78
N GLU A 631 1.39 10.87 -32.58
CA GLU A 631 1.50 11.53 -31.27
C GLU A 631 0.17 12.10 -30.78
N GLU A 632 -0.64 12.69 -31.66
CA GLU A 632 -1.97 13.19 -31.30
C GLU A 632 -2.92 12.05 -30.89
N VAL A 633 -2.95 10.96 -31.67
CA VAL A 633 -3.78 9.78 -31.38
C VAL A 633 -3.34 9.14 -30.07
N ILE A 634 -2.03 9.00 -29.86
CA ILE A 634 -1.45 8.54 -28.60
C ILE A 634 -1.84 9.50 -27.47
N ARG A 635 -1.61 10.81 -27.61
CA ARG A 635 -1.94 11.81 -26.58
C ARG A 635 -3.43 11.80 -26.25
N TYR A 636 -4.30 11.73 -27.25
CA TYR A 636 -5.74 11.61 -27.07
C TYR A 636 -6.05 10.33 -26.28
N SER A 637 -5.41 9.21 -26.61
CA SER A 637 -5.54 7.95 -25.84
C SER A 637 -4.73 7.87 -24.54
N ASN A 638 -3.94 8.87 -24.19
CA ASN A 638 -3.15 8.88 -22.95
C ASN A 638 -3.77 9.82 -21.93
N ASN A 639 -4.26 10.97 -22.40
CA ASN A 639 -4.58 12.11 -21.56
C ASN A 639 -6.05 12.54 -21.67
N ILE A 640 -6.76 12.19 -22.74
CA ILE A 640 -8.11 12.71 -23.02
C ILE A 640 -9.16 11.59 -22.95
N ARG A 641 -8.88 10.48 -23.62
CA ARG A 641 -9.71 9.28 -23.71
C ARG A 641 -8.83 8.03 -23.62
N PRO A 642 -8.26 7.73 -22.42
CA PRO A 642 -7.50 6.50 -22.18
C PRO A 642 -8.16 5.25 -22.75
N ASP A 643 -9.49 5.26 -22.80
CA ASP A 643 -10.36 4.17 -23.24
C ASP A 643 -10.14 3.66 -24.65
N LEU A 644 -9.63 4.51 -25.51
CA LEU A 644 -9.34 4.14 -26.88
C LEU A 644 -8.27 3.07 -27.01
N ARG A 645 -7.27 3.00 -26.14
CA ARG A 645 -6.13 2.06 -26.28
C ARG A 645 -6.54 0.58 -26.35
N HIS A 646 -7.71 0.23 -25.83
CA HIS A 646 -8.17 -1.16 -25.76
C HIS A 646 -9.14 -1.55 -26.87
N MET A 647 -9.71 -0.58 -27.60
CA MET A 647 -10.58 -0.87 -28.73
C MET A 647 -9.78 -1.51 -29.87
N LYS A 648 -10.25 -2.66 -30.38
CA LYS A 648 -9.60 -3.39 -31.48
C LYS A 648 -9.30 -2.49 -32.68
N THR A 649 -10.24 -1.60 -33.03
CA THR A 649 -10.09 -0.64 -34.13
C THR A 649 -8.96 0.36 -33.87
N PHE A 650 -8.85 0.84 -32.63
CA PHE A 650 -7.83 1.79 -32.22
C PHE A 650 -6.44 1.14 -32.07
N LYS A 651 -6.35 -0.07 -31.49
CA LYS A 651 -5.11 -0.86 -31.46
C LYS A 651 -4.55 -1.04 -32.87
N LYS A 652 -5.40 -1.42 -33.82
CA LYS A 652 -5.04 -1.55 -35.24
C LYS A 652 -4.57 -0.22 -35.85
N LEU A 653 -5.22 0.89 -35.50
CA LEU A 653 -4.81 2.22 -35.96
C LEU A 653 -3.42 2.60 -35.42
N ILE A 654 -3.17 2.41 -34.12
CA ILE A 654 -1.86 2.67 -33.50
C ILE A 654 -0.79 1.76 -34.09
N GLU A 655 -1.07 0.47 -34.24
CA GLU A 655 -0.15 -0.50 -34.85
C GLU A 655 0.18 -0.10 -36.29
N TRP A 656 -0.82 0.28 -37.08
CA TRP A 656 -0.64 0.77 -38.44
C TRP A 656 0.21 2.05 -38.49
N LEU A 657 -0.05 3.02 -37.59
CA LEU A 657 0.75 4.25 -37.47
C LEU A 657 2.20 3.94 -37.03
N ASN A 658 2.40 3.01 -36.10
CA ASN A 658 3.73 2.57 -35.65
C ASN A 658 4.52 1.92 -36.79
N ASN A 659 3.89 1.08 -37.60
CA ASN A 659 4.56 0.38 -38.71
C ASN A 659 5.07 1.37 -39.77
N ILE A 660 4.23 2.34 -40.15
CA ILE A 660 4.61 3.36 -41.15
C ILE A 660 5.74 4.26 -40.66
N THR A 661 5.70 4.64 -39.39
CA THR A 661 6.68 5.57 -38.82
C THR A 661 8.04 4.93 -38.56
N ASN A 662 8.09 3.60 -38.46
CA ASN A 662 9.33 2.82 -38.30
C ASN A 662 9.90 2.28 -39.63
N ASN A 663 9.48 2.82 -40.80
CA ASN A 663 9.96 2.40 -42.13
C ASN A 663 9.89 0.87 -42.38
N LYS A 664 8.78 0.22 -42.00
CA LYS A 664 8.44 -1.14 -42.46
C LYS A 664 7.26 -1.15 -43.41
#